data_AF-A0A952LPT2-F1
#
_entry.id   AF-A0A952LPT2-F1
#
_cell.length_a   1.000
_cell.length_b   1.000
_cell.length_c   1.000
_cell.angle_alpha   90.00
_cell.angle_beta   90.00
_cell.angle_gamma   90.00
#
_symmetry.space_group_name_H-M   'P 1'
#
loop_
_entity.id
_entity.type
_entity.pdbx_description
1 polymer ?
#
loop_
_entity_poly.entity_id
_entity_poly.type
_entity_poly.pdbx_seq_one_letter_code
_entity_poly.pdbx_strand_id
1 'polypeptide(L)'
;MTHTVQKGETLYAIGKKYNISTNKILELNGLKPYDSIQPGQSLIVSEGSGNTGRTTAPSSSSGQTHIVQRGESLYAIAQKYGATPQQIMALNGMQANQPIYVGQKLNVPSGGNQAPPPTPKPNSGEGLKPKIYTVQRGDSLYSISKKFGTTPQEIIKLNNISASGAISVGQRLQVGNSSLSSSQPSPTSTPSQQVGKPSSDDIYIVQRGDSLYSIAQRNGTTPQEIIKMNNLAPNATIYLGQMLRVRPVKTQPPKTNNNLQTYTVKQGDWLDKIAGQYGTTAQEIMRLNSLPNNNLFIGQRLLIPSSQPIPPQSQQQVRVNVPTHLSGKAGQYQKAREIFQLQVVSGKEIIGSGITAPVGKVFSNNPEDLDKVQNRLIQLGILSPSHGESPARFGGRKIGEGSIPKTIQAISKFQSKYRVDYWTKKDKHVKMMGTNRFTPGMVAPNDITLKVLREYEDYTLVVPHPTNRGQLITSKFNNFVRSSYNEYYDGVGFKGNYMPDVPFQVFAKFGLDQSMAEGLKYVSAHEGNFDAINSYDKANFSWGFIQFAGKGGGTNGSLGAVIATMKQSQPQLFAEFFQKVGIDIDIVMKNGEVHDGNLKIFDLKATTGKNEVQGLDAEIALKADKQLYGAFIRAAYHQSMYEAQIERSVIGYVKPALSIKTDINTGRLQLKDVVLNSIIRSPMGCATMVDLTVNQWINKTRDVFQSAIEKVARSRNLHSPNELQNIDERMVLQQIVSDAGSDKRISSRVSSLLNSPLSPQKPSFVPPIA
;
A
#
# COMPACT_ATOMS: atom_id res chain seq x y z
N MET A 1 24.23 34.33 21.25
CA MET A 1 23.30 33.78 22.28
C MET A 1 23.00 32.32 21.96
N THR A 2 22.68 31.47 22.94
CA THR A 2 22.31 30.05 22.73
C THR A 2 20.89 29.72 23.19
N HIS A 3 20.29 28.69 22.60
CA HIS A 3 18.95 28.18 22.88
C HIS A 3 18.94 26.64 22.90
N THR A 4 18.37 26.04 23.95
CA THR A 4 18.27 24.58 24.11
C THR A 4 16.95 24.06 23.56
N VAL A 5 17.01 23.24 22.51
CA VAL A 5 15.87 22.68 21.76
C VAL A 5 14.96 21.86 22.68
N GLN A 6 13.69 22.24 22.76
CA GLN A 6 12.67 21.48 23.49
C GLN A 6 12.04 20.37 22.63
N LYS A 7 11.39 19.40 23.29
CA LYS A 7 10.72 18.27 22.62
C LYS A 7 9.58 18.77 21.71
N GLY A 8 9.84 18.79 20.40
CA GLY A 8 8.88 19.21 19.37
C GLY A 8 9.15 20.58 18.73
N GLU A 9 10.19 21.31 19.16
CA GLU A 9 10.61 22.55 18.48
C GLU A 9 11.32 22.24 17.14
N THR A 10 11.23 23.17 16.19
CA THR A 10 11.90 23.10 14.87
C THR A 10 12.78 24.32 14.65
N LEU A 11 13.81 24.20 13.79
CA LEU A 11 14.68 25.33 13.44
C LEU A 11 13.91 26.57 12.94
N TYR A 12 12.77 26.37 12.26
CA TYR A 12 11.89 27.45 11.82
C TYR A 12 11.16 28.13 12.99
N ALA A 13 10.63 27.36 13.95
CA ALA A 13 10.00 27.91 15.15
C ALA A 13 11.00 28.67 16.03
N ILE A 14 12.22 28.14 16.16
CA ILE A 14 13.34 28.77 16.89
C ILE A 14 13.77 30.06 16.18
N GLY A 15 13.92 30.05 14.85
CA GLY A 15 14.24 31.25 14.08
C GLY A 15 13.21 32.36 14.20
N LYS A 16 11.92 32.01 14.14
CA LYS A 16 10.82 32.97 14.37
C LYS A 16 10.86 33.55 15.79
N LYS A 17 11.25 32.77 16.80
CA LYS A 17 11.33 33.19 18.22
C LYS A 17 12.45 34.20 18.48
N TYR A 18 13.57 34.09 17.76
CA TYR A 18 14.74 34.97 17.91
C TYR A 18 14.91 35.98 16.76
N ASN A 19 13.91 36.10 15.88
CA ASN A 19 13.91 36.95 14.68
C ASN A 19 15.16 36.76 13.78
N ILE A 20 15.54 35.49 13.55
CA ILE A 20 16.71 35.08 12.77
C ILE A 20 16.30 34.00 11.76
N SER A 21 16.87 34.03 10.55
CA SER A 21 16.48 33.09 9.49
C SER A 21 16.98 31.67 9.79
N THR A 22 16.22 30.66 9.35
CA THR A 22 16.61 29.24 9.45
C THR A 22 18.00 28.99 8.87
N ASN A 23 18.30 29.57 7.72
CA ASN A 23 19.61 29.44 7.06
C ASN A 23 20.73 30.06 7.88
N LYS A 24 20.48 31.17 8.59
CA LYS A 24 21.50 31.75 9.46
C LYS A 24 21.71 30.89 10.71
N ILE A 25 20.67 30.34 11.36
CA ILE A 25 20.86 29.39 12.48
C ILE A 25 21.66 28.16 12.02
N LEU A 26 21.39 27.63 10.83
CA LEU A 26 22.17 26.53 10.25
C LEU A 26 23.66 26.90 10.15
N GLU A 27 23.96 28.06 9.56
CA GLU A 27 25.31 28.62 9.45
C GLU A 27 25.99 28.81 10.82
N LEU A 28 25.30 29.43 11.79
CA LEU A 28 25.81 29.69 13.16
C LEU A 28 26.21 28.42 13.92
N ASN A 29 25.69 27.25 13.50
CA ASN A 29 25.90 25.97 14.16
C ASN A 29 26.66 24.96 13.27
N GLY A 30 27.14 25.37 12.09
CA GLY A 30 27.79 24.48 11.13
C GLY A 30 26.88 23.38 10.57
N LEU A 31 25.56 23.52 10.70
CA LEU A 31 24.56 22.55 10.28
C LEU A 31 24.19 22.76 8.79
N LYS A 32 23.89 21.67 8.10
CA LYS A 32 23.42 21.67 6.71
C LYS A 32 21.89 21.68 6.66
N PRO A 33 21.26 22.13 5.55
CA PRO A 33 19.80 22.24 5.45
C PRO A 33 18.99 20.95 5.65
N TYR A 34 19.67 19.80 5.66
CA TYR A 34 19.10 18.46 5.84
C TYR A 34 19.54 17.77 7.14
N ASP A 35 20.30 18.46 8.01
CA ASP A 35 20.70 17.93 9.31
C ASP A 35 19.53 18.06 10.31
N SER A 36 19.37 17.06 11.19
CA SER A 36 18.28 17.03 12.18
C SER A 36 18.73 17.58 13.54
N ILE A 37 17.84 18.30 14.23
CA ILE A 37 18.06 18.77 15.61
C ILE A 37 17.36 17.83 16.62
N GLN A 38 17.98 17.64 17.78
CA GLN A 38 17.49 16.73 18.82
C GLN A 38 17.08 17.50 20.10
N PRO A 39 16.05 17.04 20.84
CA PRO A 39 15.70 17.63 22.14
C PRO A 39 16.90 17.60 23.10
N GLY A 40 17.18 18.72 23.75
CA GLY A 40 18.37 18.92 24.60
C GLY A 40 19.61 19.47 23.87
N GLN A 41 19.62 19.51 22.54
CA GLN A 41 20.70 20.15 21.77
C GLN A 41 20.69 21.66 21.98
N SER A 42 21.86 22.27 22.20
CA SER A 42 22.01 23.72 22.29
C SER A 42 22.45 24.31 20.94
N LEU A 43 21.76 25.35 20.49
CA LEU A 43 22.01 26.03 19.22
C LEU A 43 22.35 27.50 19.43
N ILE A 44 23.35 28.01 18.72
CA ILE A 44 23.69 29.43 18.62
C ILE A 44 22.63 30.12 17.74
N VAL A 45 22.02 31.19 18.26
CA VAL A 45 20.90 31.92 17.62
C VAL A 45 21.17 33.43 17.43
N SER A 46 22.40 33.88 17.66
CA SER A 46 22.87 35.21 17.25
C SER A 46 24.40 35.29 17.19
N GLU A 47 24.92 36.06 16.23
CA GLU A 47 26.35 36.25 15.93
C GLU A 47 26.79 37.70 16.21
N GLY A 48 28.07 37.90 16.55
CA GLY A 48 28.67 39.23 16.72
C GLY A 48 29.18 39.82 15.39
N SER A 49 29.11 41.14 15.26
CA SER A 49 29.35 41.92 14.03
C SER A 49 30.74 41.76 13.37
N GLY A 50 30.79 41.80 12.03
CA GLY A 50 31.99 41.93 11.18
C GLY A 50 31.63 42.09 9.68
N ASN A 51 32.34 42.94 8.91
CA ASN A 51 31.87 43.48 7.61
C ASN A 51 32.94 43.47 6.47
N THR A 52 32.52 43.76 5.23
CA THR A 52 33.28 43.97 3.96
C THR A 52 33.73 42.70 3.20
N GLY A 53 33.83 42.64 1.85
CA GLY A 53 33.71 43.66 0.78
C GLY A 53 33.36 43.09 -0.62
N ARG A 54 33.53 43.87 -1.71
CA ARG A 54 32.77 43.80 -3.00
C ARG A 54 33.64 43.75 -4.27
N THR A 55 33.29 42.91 -5.27
CA THR A 55 33.70 42.92 -6.71
C THR A 55 33.01 41.77 -7.49
N THR A 56 32.73 41.72 -8.81
CA THR A 56 32.49 42.69 -9.92
C THR A 56 31.84 41.96 -11.15
N ALA A 57 31.24 42.69 -12.10
CA ALA A 57 30.79 42.26 -13.46
C ALA A 57 30.89 43.51 -14.41
N PRO A 58 30.62 43.49 -15.75
CA PRO A 58 30.13 42.42 -16.67
C PRO A 58 30.89 42.35 -18.03
N SER A 59 30.37 41.61 -19.05
CA SER A 59 30.22 42.06 -20.47
C SER A 59 29.78 40.92 -21.45
N SER A 60 29.27 41.29 -22.63
CA SER A 60 28.46 40.45 -23.54
C SER A 60 29.13 40.10 -24.88
N SER A 61 28.76 38.97 -25.51
CA SER A 61 29.05 38.65 -26.93
C SER A 61 27.99 37.72 -27.56
N SER A 62 27.88 37.74 -28.90
CA SER A 62 26.73 37.25 -29.69
C SER A 62 26.41 35.75 -29.55
N GLY A 63 25.13 35.44 -29.33
CA GLY A 63 24.63 34.07 -29.15
C GLY A 63 24.38 33.32 -30.47
N GLN A 64 24.82 32.07 -30.52
CA GLN A 64 24.43 31.08 -31.51
C GLN A 64 23.07 30.49 -31.10
N THR A 65 22.15 30.19 -32.03
CA THR A 65 20.89 29.52 -31.69
C THR A 65 20.99 28.00 -31.89
N HIS A 66 20.69 27.25 -30.83
CA HIS A 66 20.60 25.80 -30.83
C HIS A 66 19.13 25.35 -30.75
N ILE A 67 18.73 24.39 -31.59
CA ILE A 67 17.39 23.77 -31.55
C ILE A 67 17.48 22.45 -30.80
N VAL A 68 16.80 22.36 -29.65
CA VAL A 68 16.82 21.19 -28.75
C VAL A 68 16.34 19.93 -29.49
N GLN A 69 17.20 18.90 -29.57
CA GLN A 69 16.84 17.62 -30.19
C GLN A 69 16.31 16.60 -29.17
N ARG A 70 15.68 15.53 -29.68
CA ARG A 70 15.09 14.46 -28.88
C ARG A 70 16.17 13.73 -28.06
N GLY A 71 16.16 13.92 -26.75
CA GLY A 71 17.09 13.30 -25.81
C GLY A 71 18.21 14.22 -25.31
N GLU A 72 18.32 15.46 -25.81
CA GLU A 72 19.21 16.46 -25.23
C GLU A 72 18.65 17.03 -23.92
N SER A 73 19.55 17.50 -23.04
CA SER A 73 19.22 18.18 -21.78
C SER A 73 20.02 19.47 -21.68
N LEU A 74 19.58 20.42 -20.85
CA LEU A 74 20.24 21.72 -20.73
C LEU A 74 21.71 21.58 -20.29
N TYR A 75 22.05 20.55 -19.52
CA TYR A 75 23.43 20.22 -19.15
C TYR A 75 24.25 19.66 -20.32
N ALA A 76 23.67 18.78 -21.14
CA ALA A 76 24.34 18.24 -22.33
C ALA A 76 24.57 19.33 -23.39
N ILE A 77 23.61 20.24 -23.56
CA ILE A 77 23.72 21.41 -24.43
C ILE A 77 24.79 22.37 -23.89
N ALA A 78 24.79 22.65 -22.57
CA ALA A 78 25.82 23.47 -21.95
C ALA A 78 27.24 22.92 -22.19
N GLN A 79 27.46 21.62 -21.99
CA GLN A 79 28.74 20.96 -22.29
C GLN A 79 29.13 21.05 -23.77
N LYS A 80 28.16 20.87 -24.69
CA LYS A 80 28.36 20.95 -26.15
C LYS A 80 28.87 22.33 -26.62
N TYR A 81 28.52 23.40 -25.90
CA TYR A 81 28.91 24.78 -26.20
C TYR A 81 29.85 25.40 -25.16
N GLY A 82 30.54 24.58 -24.34
CA GLY A 82 31.55 25.06 -23.37
C GLY A 82 31.01 25.94 -22.23
N ALA A 83 29.71 25.85 -21.94
CA ALA A 83 28.98 26.72 -21.01
C ALA A 83 28.49 25.97 -19.75
N THR A 84 27.91 26.72 -18.80
CA THR A 84 27.13 26.16 -17.69
C THR A 84 25.62 26.23 -17.96
N PRO A 85 24.79 25.36 -17.35
CA PRO A 85 23.33 25.46 -17.44
C PRO A 85 22.81 26.83 -17.01
N GLN A 86 23.39 27.42 -15.96
CA GLN A 86 23.04 28.74 -15.45
C GLN A 86 23.33 29.86 -16.45
N GLN A 87 24.42 29.77 -17.21
CA GLN A 87 24.72 30.72 -18.28
C GLN A 87 23.69 30.64 -19.42
N ILE A 88 23.32 29.43 -19.86
CA ILE A 88 22.27 29.27 -20.89
C ILE A 88 20.90 29.69 -20.35
N MET A 89 20.55 29.39 -19.10
CA MET A 89 19.30 29.88 -18.48
C MET A 89 19.26 31.42 -18.45
N ALA A 90 20.36 32.06 -18.04
CA ALA A 90 20.46 33.53 -18.02
C ALA A 90 20.35 34.14 -19.43
N LEU A 91 21.02 33.55 -20.44
CA LEU A 91 20.95 33.96 -21.85
C LEU A 91 19.56 33.82 -22.48
N ASN A 92 18.66 33.04 -21.88
CA ASN A 92 17.30 32.78 -22.37
C ASN A 92 16.20 33.22 -21.39
N GLY A 93 16.55 33.95 -20.32
CA GLY A 93 15.58 34.45 -19.32
C GLY A 93 14.83 33.36 -18.54
N MET A 94 15.38 32.15 -18.43
CA MET A 94 14.70 30.99 -17.86
C MET A 94 14.78 30.94 -16.32
N GLN A 95 13.69 30.48 -15.70
CA GLN A 95 13.67 30.22 -14.25
C GLN A 95 14.27 28.84 -13.90
N ALA A 96 14.78 28.68 -12.67
CA ALA A 96 15.59 27.54 -12.24
C ALA A 96 14.92 26.14 -12.32
N ASN A 97 13.60 26.07 -12.50
CA ASN A 97 12.82 24.84 -12.62
C ASN A 97 12.07 24.72 -13.98
N GLN A 98 12.40 25.56 -14.96
CA GLN A 98 11.69 25.61 -16.24
C GLN A 98 12.18 24.50 -17.20
N PRO A 99 11.31 23.60 -17.70
CA PRO A 99 11.71 22.54 -18.63
C PRO A 99 12.05 23.08 -20.03
N ILE A 100 12.87 22.33 -20.77
CA ILE A 100 13.10 22.55 -22.20
C ILE A 100 12.39 21.49 -23.05
N TYR A 101 11.90 21.88 -24.21
CA TYR A 101 11.11 21.03 -25.12
C TYR A 101 11.84 20.78 -26.43
N VAL A 102 11.61 19.62 -27.06
CA VAL A 102 12.16 19.30 -28.38
C VAL A 102 11.63 20.30 -29.41
N GLY A 103 12.53 20.85 -30.24
CA GLY A 103 12.23 21.92 -31.18
C GLY A 103 12.35 23.34 -30.61
N GLN A 104 12.54 23.50 -29.29
CA GLN A 104 12.76 24.80 -28.68
C GLN A 104 14.10 25.40 -29.13
N LYS A 105 14.09 26.68 -29.48
CA LYS A 105 15.30 27.47 -29.79
C LYS A 105 15.88 28.04 -28.49
N LEU A 106 17.17 27.84 -28.26
CA LEU A 106 17.94 28.40 -27.15
C LEU A 106 19.15 29.15 -27.69
N ASN A 107 19.40 30.35 -27.17
CA ASN A 107 20.64 31.10 -27.37
C ASN A 107 21.74 30.49 -26.51
N VAL A 108 22.85 30.11 -27.12
CA VAL A 108 24.02 29.51 -26.47
C VAL A 108 25.29 30.31 -26.76
N PRO A 109 26.32 30.28 -25.89
CA PRO A 109 27.55 31.02 -26.13
C PRO A 109 28.31 30.55 -27.36
N SER A 110 28.94 31.49 -28.06
CA SER A 110 29.80 31.22 -29.22
C SER A 110 31.27 31.23 -28.79
N GLY A 111 31.91 30.05 -28.63
CA GLY A 111 33.34 29.96 -28.31
C GLY A 111 33.82 28.52 -28.09
N GLY A 112 34.72 28.03 -28.94
CA GLY A 112 35.21 26.65 -28.91
C GLY A 112 36.62 26.47 -28.33
N ASN A 113 36.80 25.37 -27.61
CA ASN A 113 38.05 24.64 -27.30
C ASN A 113 39.37 25.41 -27.08
N GLN A 114 39.85 25.42 -25.83
CA GLN A 114 41.27 25.17 -25.53
C GLN A 114 41.42 24.20 -24.36
N ALA A 115 42.42 23.32 -24.43
CA ALA A 115 42.80 22.36 -23.39
C ALA A 115 44.16 22.76 -22.77
N PRO A 116 44.39 22.55 -21.46
CA PRO A 116 45.67 22.83 -20.83
C PRO A 116 46.71 21.68 -21.06
N PRO A 117 48.01 21.99 -21.29
CA PRO A 117 49.02 21.01 -21.73
C PRO A 117 50.04 20.68 -20.58
N PRO A 118 51.35 20.34 -20.77
CA PRO A 118 51.97 19.21 -20.04
C PRO A 118 53.01 19.58 -18.95
N THR A 119 53.53 18.55 -18.27
CA THR A 119 54.43 18.62 -17.09
C THR A 119 55.91 18.92 -17.37
N PRO A 120 56.60 19.68 -16.49
CA PRO A 120 58.05 19.58 -16.26
C PRO A 120 58.43 18.60 -15.13
N LYS A 121 59.71 18.20 -15.08
CA LYS A 121 60.30 17.19 -14.16
C LYS A 121 61.39 17.84 -13.24
N PRO A 122 62.14 17.13 -12.39
CA PRO A 122 62.07 17.26 -10.93
C PRO A 122 63.30 17.91 -10.26
N ASN A 123 63.18 18.30 -8.98
CA ASN A 123 64.24 18.04 -7.98
C ASN A 123 63.75 18.13 -6.53
N SER A 124 64.48 17.43 -5.67
CA SER A 124 64.27 17.00 -4.27
C SER A 124 63.88 18.06 -3.23
N GLY A 125 63.07 17.64 -2.23
CA GLY A 125 62.97 18.32 -0.92
C GLY A 125 61.57 18.32 -0.27
N GLU A 126 61.38 17.48 0.75
CA GLU A 126 60.38 17.55 1.84
C GLU A 126 58.85 17.54 1.54
N GLY A 127 58.09 16.85 2.41
CA GLY A 127 56.63 16.95 2.52
C GLY A 127 55.80 16.15 1.50
N LEU A 128 55.46 14.90 1.82
CA LEU A 128 54.58 14.05 1.01
C LEU A 128 53.15 14.63 0.88
N LYS A 129 52.84 15.25 -0.26
CA LYS A 129 51.48 15.76 -0.57
C LYS A 129 50.60 14.65 -1.18
N PRO A 130 49.32 14.52 -0.75
CA PRO A 130 48.43 13.46 -1.23
C PRO A 130 48.01 13.70 -2.69
N LYS A 131 47.96 12.62 -3.49
CA LYS A 131 47.58 12.68 -4.90
C LYS A 131 46.05 12.73 -5.04
N ILE A 132 45.49 13.76 -5.68
CA ILE A 132 44.03 13.96 -5.78
C ILE A 132 43.54 13.69 -7.20
N TYR A 133 42.42 12.95 -7.32
CA TYR A 133 41.72 12.62 -8.56
C TYR A 133 40.25 13.09 -8.51
N THR A 134 39.71 13.56 -9.64
CA THR A 134 38.30 13.94 -9.76
C THR A 134 37.51 12.85 -10.50
N VAL A 135 36.45 12.34 -9.87
CA VAL A 135 35.61 11.24 -10.38
C VAL A 135 34.92 11.63 -11.69
N GLN A 136 35.09 10.81 -12.73
CA GLN A 136 34.49 11.03 -14.06
C GLN A 136 33.22 10.19 -14.27
N ARG A 137 32.43 10.51 -15.31
CA ARG A 137 31.21 9.75 -15.63
C ARG A 137 31.57 8.34 -16.09
N GLY A 138 31.21 7.34 -15.29
CA GLY A 138 31.56 5.93 -15.51
C GLY A 138 32.64 5.39 -14.57
N ASP A 139 33.27 6.26 -13.76
CA ASP A 139 34.22 5.82 -12.74
C ASP A 139 33.52 5.13 -11.55
N SER A 140 34.20 4.14 -11.00
CA SER A 140 33.92 3.53 -9.69
C SER A 140 35.18 3.55 -8.83
N LEU A 141 35.05 3.39 -7.51
CA LEU A 141 36.22 3.27 -6.62
C LEU A 141 37.18 2.15 -7.07
N TYR A 142 36.65 1.09 -7.69
CA TYR A 142 37.46 0.03 -8.30
C TYR A 142 38.24 0.52 -9.53
N SER A 143 37.59 1.15 -10.52
CA SER A 143 38.29 1.65 -11.72
C SER A 143 39.35 2.70 -11.36
N ILE A 144 39.07 3.54 -10.38
CA ILE A 144 40.00 4.54 -9.84
C ILE A 144 41.17 3.85 -9.12
N SER A 145 40.90 2.91 -8.20
CA SER A 145 41.97 2.21 -7.47
C SER A 145 42.95 1.49 -8.40
N LYS A 146 42.44 0.80 -9.42
CA LYS A 146 43.24 0.14 -10.46
C LYS A 146 44.06 1.14 -11.28
N LYS A 147 43.47 2.29 -11.63
CA LYS A 147 44.12 3.39 -12.36
C LYS A 147 45.27 4.04 -11.58
N PHE A 148 45.23 4.00 -10.24
CA PHE A 148 46.26 4.60 -9.37
C PHE A 148 47.13 3.59 -8.62
N GLY A 149 47.00 2.28 -8.88
CA GLY A 149 47.83 1.24 -8.26
C GLY A 149 47.59 1.09 -6.75
N THR A 150 46.38 1.35 -6.29
CA THR A 150 45.97 1.29 -4.87
C THR A 150 44.74 0.40 -4.70
N THR A 151 44.16 0.32 -3.49
CA THR A 151 42.92 -0.42 -3.22
C THR A 151 41.72 0.52 -3.04
N PRO A 152 40.48 0.08 -3.32
CA PRO A 152 39.27 0.86 -3.00
C PRO A 152 39.18 1.21 -1.51
N GLN A 153 39.59 0.29 -0.63
CA GLN A 153 39.59 0.45 0.81
C GLN A 153 40.56 1.57 1.25
N GLU A 154 41.74 1.67 0.63
CA GLU A 154 42.69 2.75 0.92
C GLU A 154 42.09 4.11 0.50
N ILE A 155 41.44 4.18 -0.66
CA ILE A 155 40.76 5.41 -1.11
C ILE A 155 39.60 5.79 -0.17
N ILE A 156 38.77 4.83 0.25
CA ILE A 156 37.67 5.06 1.21
C ILE A 156 38.21 5.64 2.52
N LYS A 157 39.27 5.03 3.06
CA LYS A 157 39.94 5.42 4.30
C LYS A 157 40.61 6.79 4.19
N LEU A 158 41.32 7.07 3.10
CA LEU A 158 41.97 8.36 2.84
C LEU A 158 40.98 9.53 2.68
N ASN A 159 39.71 9.26 2.37
CA ASN A 159 38.70 10.29 2.10
C ASN A 159 37.54 10.31 3.10
N ASN A 160 37.61 9.51 4.18
CA ASN A 160 36.53 9.37 5.18
C ASN A 160 35.14 9.09 4.56
N ILE A 161 35.10 8.33 3.47
CA ILE A 161 33.85 7.93 2.83
C ILE A 161 33.24 6.82 3.69
N SER A 162 31.92 6.80 3.89
CA SER A 162 31.28 5.66 4.55
C SER A 162 31.49 4.39 3.70
N ALA A 163 31.53 3.22 4.34
CA ALA A 163 31.68 1.93 3.62
C ALA A 163 30.50 1.64 2.64
N SER A 164 29.42 2.42 2.71
CA SER A 164 28.24 2.40 1.83
C SER A 164 28.16 3.60 0.89
N GLY A 165 29.14 4.50 0.89
CA GLY A 165 29.07 5.80 0.21
C GLY A 165 29.27 5.71 -1.31
N ALA A 166 28.27 6.16 -2.07
CA ALA A 166 28.41 6.34 -3.52
C ALA A 166 29.32 7.53 -3.84
N ILE A 167 30.25 7.34 -4.79
CA ILE A 167 31.04 8.45 -5.33
C ILE A 167 30.26 9.18 -6.43
N SER A 168 30.28 10.51 -6.39
CA SER A 168 29.57 11.37 -7.36
C SER A 168 30.51 11.89 -8.44
N VAL A 169 30.03 12.01 -9.68
CA VAL A 169 30.81 12.63 -10.77
C VAL A 169 31.15 14.09 -10.39
N GLY A 170 32.42 14.45 -10.48
CA GLY A 170 32.95 15.73 -10.00
C GLY A 170 33.50 15.72 -8.57
N GLN A 171 33.29 14.65 -7.79
CA GLN A 171 33.87 14.50 -6.45
C GLN A 171 35.40 14.36 -6.53
N ARG A 172 36.12 15.00 -5.60
CA ARG A 172 37.59 14.91 -5.49
C ARG A 172 37.98 13.88 -4.43
N LEU A 173 38.90 12.99 -4.76
CA LEU A 173 39.37 11.87 -3.94
C LEU A 173 40.90 11.87 -3.84
N GLN A 174 41.43 11.73 -2.63
CA GLN A 174 42.82 11.34 -2.39
C GLN A 174 43.02 9.86 -2.78
N VAL A 175 43.93 9.58 -3.71
CA VAL A 175 44.13 8.26 -4.31
C VAL A 175 45.51 7.66 -4.02
N GLY A 176 46.25 8.23 -3.08
CA GLY A 176 47.45 7.61 -2.50
C GLY A 176 48.41 8.58 -1.82
N ASN A 177 49.17 8.05 -0.85
CA ASN A 177 50.42 8.60 -0.33
C ASN A 177 51.56 7.65 -0.74
N SER A 178 52.71 8.20 -1.13
CA SER A 178 53.80 7.42 -1.73
C SER A 178 54.77 6.84 -0.70
N SER A 179 54.60 5.56 -0.34
CA SER A 179 55.64 4.75 0.29
C SER A 179 55.44 3.23 0.07
N LEU A 180 56.16 2.68 -0.93
CA LEU A 180 56.59 1.26 -1.10
C LEU A 180 55.48 0.17 -1.15
N SER A 181 55.21 -0.55 -2.24
CA SER A 181 56.03 -1.37 -3.18
C SER A 181 56.28 -2.82 -2.75
N SER A 182 55.49 -3.73 -3.34
CA SER A 182 55.87 -5.07 -3.86
C SER A 182 56.73 -6.06 -3.03
N SER A 183 56.10 -7.10 -2.43
CA SER A 183 56.55 -8.52 -2.55
C SER A 183 55.56 -9.50 -1.88
N GLN A 184 55.44 -10.72 -2.41
CA GLN A 184 54.67 -11.85 -1.83
C GLN A 184 55.65 -12.97 -1.43
N PRO A 185 55.44 -13.66 -0.28
CA PRO A 185 55.56 -15.13 -0.29
C PRO A 185 54.54 -15.93 0.59
N SER A 186 54.72 -17.26 0.56
CA SER A 186 53.81 -18.35 1.00
C SER A 186 53.98 -18.79 2.48
N PRO A 187 53.16 -19.73 3.02
CA PRO A 187 53.08 -20.04 4.47
C PRO A 187 53.76 -21.36 4.93
N THR A 188 54.23 -21.45 6.18
CA THR A 188 54.65 -22.72 6.83
C THR A 188 54.63 -22.64 8.39
N SER A 189 54.25 -23.75 9.05
CA SER A 189 54.47 -24.20 10.46
C SER A 189 53.88 -23.42 11.67
N THR A 190 53.71 -24.15 12.79
CA THR A 190 52.68 -24.05 13.88
C THR A 190 53.28 -24.67 15.17
N PRO A 191 52.81 -24.48 16.45
CA PRO A 191 51.74 -23.63 17.01
C PRO A 191 52.16 -22.70 18.19
N SER A 192 51.58 -21.51 18.23
CA SER A 192 50.62 -21.14 19.29
C SER A 192 49.79 -19.99 18.73
N GLN A 193 48.46 -20.15 18.66
CA GLN A 193 47.56 -19.31 17.84
C GLN A 193 47.80 -19.43 16.31
N GLN A 194 47.01 -20.27 15.63
CA GLN A 194 46.78 -20.25 14.17
C GLN A 194 45.33 -20.75 13.95
N VAL A 195 44.38 -20.08 13.30
CA VAL A 195 44.37 -19.01 12.27
C VAL A 195 45.01 -19.44 10.96
N GLY A 196 44.26 -20.25 10.20
CA GLY A 196 44.58 -20.61 8.83
C GLY A 196 44.52 -19.40 7.88
N LYS A 197 45.54 -19.28 7.02
CA LYS A 197 45.62 -18.30 5.92
C LYS A 197 44.54 -18.64 4.87
N PRO A 198 43.68 -17.69 4.45
CA PRO A 198 42.69 -17.96 3.42
C PRO A 198 43.35 -18.26 2.07
N SER A 199 42.77 -19.20 1.32
CA SER A 199 43.12 -19.46 -0.08
C SER A 199 42.73 -18.26 -0.95
N SER A 200 43.36 -18.10 -2.12
CA SER A 200 42.84 -17.20 -3.16
C SER A 200 41.41 -17.57 -3.58
N ASP A 201 41.02 -18.84 -3.39
CA ASP A 201 39.69 -19.35 -3.71
C ASP A 201 38.62 -18.95 -2.67
N ASP A 202 39.01 -18.32 -1.56
CA ASP A 202 38.05 -17.87 -0.53
C ASP A 202 37.46 -16.48 -0.82
N ILE A 203 37.93 -15.81 -1.89
CA ILE A 203 37.47 -14.49 -2.31
C ILE A 203 36.84 -14.55 -3.70
N TYR A 204 35.55 -14.25 -3.78
CA TYR A 204 34.81 -14.16 -5.02
C TYR A 204 34.71 -12.70 -5.51
N ILE A 205 34.92 -12.47 -6.80
CA ILE A 205 34.77 -11.16 -7.44
C ILE A 205 33.40 -11.09 -8.14
N VAL A 206 32.53 -10.18 -7.68
CA VAL A 206 31.15 -10.00 -8.20
C VAL A 206 31.16 -9.71 -9.71
N GLN A 207 30.52 -10.56 -10.51
CA GLN A 207 30.46 -10.45 -11.97
C GLN A 207 29.11 -9.89 -12.47
N ARG A 208 29.00 -9.64 -13.79
CA ARG A 208 27.79 -9.06 -14.39
C ARG A 208 26.61 -10.03 -14.31
N GLY A 209 25.58 -9.64 -13.56
CA GLY A 209 24.41 -10.46 -13.28
C GLY A 209 24.45 -11.19 -11.92
N ASP A 210 25.51 -11.00 -11.12
CA ASP A 210 25.60 -11.62 -9.81
C ASP A 210 24.77 -10.92 -8.73
N SER A 211 24.34 -11.74 -7.77
CA SER A 211 23.68 -11.36 -6.52
C SER A 211 24.36 -12.10 -5.36
N LEU A 212 24.19 -11.63 -4.12
CA LEU A 212 24.70 -12.37 -2.95
C LEU A 212 24.20 -13.82 -2.92
N TYR A 213 23.01 -14.07 -3.49
CA TYR A 213 22.44 -15.39 -3.69
C TYR A 213 23.20 -16.25 -4.72
N SER A 214 23.40 -15.76 -5.95
CA SER A 214 24.13 -16.53 -6.99
C SER A 214 25.59 -16.79 -6.60
N ILE A 215 26.19 -15.87 -5.84
CA ILE A 215 27.56 -16.02 -5.31
C ILE A 215 27.60 -17.06 -4.19
N ALA A 216 26.69 -16.98 -3.21
CA ALA A 216 26.61 -17.96 -2.14
C ALA A 216 26.44 -19.39 -2.67
N GLN A 217 25.53 -19.56 -3.63
CA GLN A 217 25.24 -20.83 -4.28
C GLN A 217 26.46 -21.43 -4.99
N ARG A 218 27.22 -20.62 -5.75
CA ARG A 218 28.44 -21.08 -6.47
C ARG A 218 29.59 -21.46 -5.54
N ASN A 219 29.65 -20.92 -4.33
CA ASN A 219 30.78 -21.08 -3.41
C ASN A 219 30.46 -21.96 -2.19
N GLY A 220 29.26 -22.54 -2.12
CA GLY A 220 28.88 -23.50 -1.06
C GLY A 220 28.67 -22.86 0.32
N THR A 221 28.17 -21.62 0.37
CA THR A 221 27.86 -20.86 1.60
C THR A 221 26.46 -20.25 1.49
N THR A 222 26.06 -19.42 2.45
CA THR A 222 24.81 -18.65 2.42
C THR A 222 25.05 -17.15 2.22
N PRO A 223 24.08 -16.38 1.69
CA PRO A 223 24.17 -14.92 1.61
C PRO A 223 24.40 -14.26 2.97
N GLN A 224 23.82 -14.81 4.04
CA GLN A 224 23.96 -14.31 5.40
C GLN A 224 25.37 -14.54 5.97
N GLU A 225 25.99 -15.68 5.67
CA GLU A 225 27.40 -15.92 5.99
C GLU A 225 28.31 -14.99 5.20
N ILE A 226 28.08 -14.76 3.91
CA ILE A 226 28.83 -13.75 3.14
C ILE A 226 28.65 -12.36 3.75
N ILE A 227 27.42 -11.94 4.07
CA ILE A 227 27.13 -10.66 4.72
C ILE A 227 27.92 -10.55 6.04
N LYS A 228 27.91 -11.58 6.87
CA LYS A 228 28.63 -11.61 8.16
C LYS A 228 30.15 -11.63 7.99
N MET A 229 30.70 -12.44 7.08
CA MET A 229 32.14 -12.55 6.81
C MET A 229 32.74 -11.28 6.18
N ASN A 230 31.90 -10.43 5.58
CA ASN A 230 32.29 -9.18 4.93
C ASN A 230 31.74 -7.93 5.66
N ASN A 231 31.14 -8.09 6.84
CA ASN A 231 30.52 -7.02 7.63
C ASN A 231 29.56 -6.12 6.82
N LEU A 232 28.79 -6.71 5.91
CA LEU A 232 27.77 -6.00 5.13
C LEU A 232 26.51 -5.75 5.96
N ALA A 233 25.75 -4.71 5.62
CA ALA A 233 24.39 -4.56 6.12
C ALA A 233 23.48 -5.67 5.54
N PRO A 234 22.42 -6.13 6.24
CA PRO A 234 21.54 -7.20 5.77
C PRO A 234 20.84 -6.94 4.42
N ASN A 235 20.75 -5.67 4.01
CA ASN A 235 20.18 -5.19 2.76
C ASN A 235 21.23 -4.55 1.82
N ALA A 236 22.52 -4.82 2.04
CA ALA A 236 23.58 -4.22 1.23
C ALA A 236 23.49 -4.65 -0.25
N THR A 237 23.43 -3.67 -1.14
CA THR A 237 23.60 -3.90 -2.58
C THR A 237 25.06 -4.23 -2.86
N ILE A 238 25.32 -5.28 -3.64
CA ILE A 238 26.67 -5.62 -4.11
C ILE A 238 26.92 -5.08 -5.51
N TYR A 239 28.16 -4.71 -5.79
CA TYR A 239 28.55 -4.00 -7.01
C TYR A 239 29.57 -4.79 -7.84
N LEU A 240 29.56 -4.57 -9.15
CA LEU A 240 30.47 -5.22 -10.09
C LEU A 240 31.94 -4.96 -9.73
N GLY A 241 32.72 -6.05 -9.66
CA GLY A 241 34.13 -6.01 -9.23
C GLY A 241 34.35 -6.00 -7.71
N GLN A 242 33.29 -5.98 -6.89
CA GLN A 242 33.42 -6.11 -5.43
C GLN A 242 34.00 -7.47 -5.05
N MET A 243 34.90 -7.49 -4.08
CA MET A 243 35.52 -8.71 -3.55
C MET A 243 34.80 -9.13 -2.27
N LEU A 244 34.35 -10.38 -2.21
CA LEU A 244 33.60 -10.95 -1.09
C LEU A 244 34.28 -12.22 -0.60
N ARG A 245 34.52 -12.32 0.71
CA ARG A 245 34.83 -13.60 1.36
C ARG A 245 33.62 -14.53 1.29
N VAL A 246 33.82 -15.73 0.75
CA VAL A 246 32.74 -16.67 0.43
C VAL A 246 32.86 -18.03 1.10
N ARG A 247 33.90 -18.28 1.88
CA ARG A 247 34.05 -19.53 2.65
C ARG A 247 34.62 -19.24 4.06
N PRO A 248 34.10 -19.90 5.12
CA PRO A 248 34.57 -19.70 6.48
C PRO A 248 35.85 -20.51 6.79
N VAL A 249 36.75 -19.93 7.58
CA VAL A 249 37.89 -20.66 8.16
C VAL A 249 37.35 -21.68 9.17
N LYS A 250 37.69 -22.96 9.00
CA LYS A 250 37.20 -24.05 9.87
C LYS A 250 37.79 -23.94 11.29
N THR A 251 36.99 -23.45 12.23
CA THR A 251 37.17 -23.71 13.68
C THR A 251 36.09 -24.69 14.14
N GLN A 252 36.48 -25.82 14.72
CA GLN A 252 35.53 -26.85 15.18
C GLN A 252 34.65 -26.34 16.34
N PRO A 253 33.32 -26.51 16.29
CA PRO A 253 32.44 -26.31 17.43
C PRO A 253 32.51 -27.49 18.44
N PRO A 254 32.10 -27.29 19.71
CA PRO A 254 32.05 -28.35 20.72
C PRO A 254 30.96 -29.41 20.47
N LYS A 255 31.03 -30.52 21.22
CA LYS A 255 30.24 -31.75 21.01
C LYS A 255 28.72 -31.59 21.24
N THR A 256 27.95 -31.99 20.22
CA THR A 256 26.60 -32.61 20.19
C THR A 256 25.64 -32.44 21.40
N ASN A 257 24.45 -31.92 21.11
CA ASN A 257 23.21 -32.14 21.87
C ASN A 257 22.25 -33.02 21.04
N ASN A 258 21.77 -34.13 21.61
CA ASN A 258 21.18 -35.25 20.85
C ASN A 258 19.70 -35.09 20.42
N ASN A 259 19.08 -33.93 20.60
CA ASN A 259 17.64 -33.71 20.33
C ASN A 259 17.33 -32.89 19.07
N LEU A 260 18.31 -32.70 18.17
CA LEU A 260 18.16 -31.93 16.93
C LEU A 260 18.67 -32.73 15.72
N GLN A 261 17.80 -32.93 14.74
CA GLN A 261 18.11 -33.50 13.43
C GLN A 261 18.19 -32.40 12.36
N THR A 262 18.93 -32.62 11.28
CA THR A 262 19.03 -31.66 10.17
C THR A 262 18.17 -32.10 8.99
N TYR A 263 17.12 -31.34 8.69
CA TYR A 263 16.32 -31.52 7.48
C TYR A 263 16.88 -30.70 6.33
N THR A 264 16.87 -31.24 5.11
CA THR A 264 17.16 -30.47 3.89
C THR A 264 15.85 -30.23 3.15
N VAL A 265 15.45 -28.96 3.06
CA VAL A 265 14.23 -28.49 2.38
C VAL A 265 14.23 -28.97 0.93
N LYS A 266 13.12 -29.57 0.49
CA LYS A 266 12.91 -30.11 -0.85
C LYS A 266 11.98 -29.21 -1.66
N GLN A 267 11.83 -29.52 -2.94
CA GLN A 267 10.91 -28.81 -3.82
C GLN A 267 9.46 -28.97 -3.33
N GLY A 268 8.77 -27.85 -3.13
CA GLY A 268 7.39 -27.83 -2.60
C GLY A 268 7.29 -27.93 -1.08
N ASP A 269 8.37 -27.63 -0.33
CA ASP A 269 8.34 -27.53 1.13
C ASP A 269 8.16 -26.08 1.63
N TRP A 270 7.44 -25.94 2.74
CA TRP A 270 7.31 -24.72 3.53
C TRP A 270 7.31 -25.09 5.03
N LEU A 271 7.60 -24.14 5.92
CA LEU A 271 7.89 -24.44 7.32
C LEU A 271 6.78 -25.24 8.03
N ASP A 272 5.50 -24.93 7.79
CA ASP A 272 4.39 -25.63 8.46
C ASP A 272 4.25 -27.09 7.99
N LYS A 273 4.51 -27.38 6.71
CA LYS A 273 4.55 -28.74 6.17
C LYS A 273 5.67 -29.55 6.80
N ILE A 274 6.86 -28.97 6.90
CA ILE A 274 8.01 -29.64 7.53
C ILE A 274 7.76 -29.80 9.03
N ALA A 275 7.23 -28.78 9.71
CA ALA A 275 6.87 -28.84 11.12
C ALA A 275 5.89 -29.96 11.43
N GLY A 276 4.85 -30.11 10.61
CA GLY A 276 3.90 -31.21 10.69
C GLY A 276 4.55 -32.59 10.46
N GLN A 277 5.48 -32.70 9.51
CA GLN A 277 6.24 -33.94 9.25
C GLN A 277 7.07 -34.40 10.45
N TYR A 278 7.54 -33.48 11.30
CA TYR A 278 8.43 -33.77 12.42
C TYR A 278 7.82 -33.58 13.82
N GLY A 279 6.53 -33.28 13.92
CA GLY A 279 5.83 -33.12 15.20
C GLY A 279 6.24 -31.87 15.99
N THR A 280 6.50 -30.76 15.29
CA THR A 280 6.89 -29.46 15.88
C THR A 280 6.07 -28.32 15.27
N THR A 281 6.47 -27.05 15.48
CA THR A 281 5.82 -25.88 14.88
C THR A 281 6.77 -25.11 13.97
N ALA A 282 6.24 -24.41 12.95
CA ALA A 282 7.03 -23.54 12.09
C ALA A 282 7.79 -22.48 12.89
N GLN A 283 7.14 -21.91 13.91
CA GLN A 283 7.74 -20.90 14.79
C GLN A 283 8.91 -21.47 15.62
N GLU A 284 8.84 -22.72 16.08
CA GLU A 284 9.96 -23.37 16.78
C GLU A 284 11.11 -23.71 15.84
N ILE A 285 10.83 -24.18 14.62
CA ILE A 285 11.87 -24.33 13.58
C ILE A 285 12.51 -22.97 13.26
N MET A 286 11.72 -21.91 13.09
CA MET A 286 12.24 -20.56 12.86
C MET A 286 13.09 -20.06 14.01
N ARG A 287 12.68 -20.30 15.27
CA ARG A 287 13.45 -19.94 16.46
C ARG A 287 14.77 -20.70 16.54
N LEU A 288 14.75 -22.02 16.34
CA LEU A 288 15.93 -22.88 16.33
C LEU A 288 16.92 -22.53 15.20
N ASN A 289 16.42 -22.05 14.07
CA ASN A 289 17.23 -21.68 12.90
C ASN A 289 17.45 -20.16 12.74
N SER A 290 16.99 -19.35 13.70
CA SER A 290 17.02 -17.87 13.65
C SER A 290 16.48 -17.27 12.34
N LEU A 291 15.42 -17.87 11.78
CA LEU A 291 14.82 -17.42 10.52
C LEU A 291 13.97 -16.15 10.76
N PRO A 292 14.17 -15.08 9.97
CA PRO A 292 13.43 -13.82 10.16
C PRO A 292 11.99 -13.86 9.64
N ASN A 293 11.63 -14.86 8.83
CA ASN A 293 10.31 -15.05 8.22
C ASN A 293 10.13 -16.50 7.75
N ASN A 294 8.96 -16.82 7.19
CA ASN A 294 8.61 -18.19 6.80
C ASN A 294 9.22 -18.66 5.45
N ASN A 295 10.08 -17.86 4.81
CA ASN A 295 10.59 -18.19 3.47
C ASN A 295 11.64 -19.31 3.57
N LEU A 296 11.40 -20.40 2.83
CA LEU A 296 12.33 -21.50 2.67
C LEU A 296 12.86 -21.59 1.24
N PHE A 297 14.11 -22.02 1.12
CA PHE A 297 14.79 -22.26 -0.15
C PHE A 297 15.06 -23.76 -0.33
N ILE A 298 14.86 -24.27 -1.54
CA ILE A 298 15.16 -25.68 -1.85
C ILE A 298 16.66 -25.92 -1.65
N GLY A 299 17.01 -26.97 -0.90
CA GLY A 299 18.38 -27.26 -0.46
C GLY A 299 18.79 -26.60 0.86
N GLN A 300 17.98 -25.68 1.43
CA GLN A 300 18.24 -25.09 2.75
C GLN A 300 18.26 -26.17 3.82
N ARG A 301 19.20 -26.10 4.76
CA ARG A 301 19.26 -27.00 5.90
C ARG A 301 18.64 -26.34 7.13
N LEU A 302 17.77 -27.07 7.81
CA LEU A 302 17.06 -26.65 9.01
C LEU A 302 17.36 -27.62 10.15
N LEU A 303 17.72 -27.10 11.31
CA LEU A 303 17.71 -27.81 12.59
C LEU A 303 16.26 -27.99 13.05
N ILE A 304 15.82 -29.23 13.19
CA ILE A 304 14.46 -29.60 13.56
C ILE A 304 14.55 -30.52 14.78
N PRO A 305 13.66 -30.41 15.78
CA PRO A 305 13.62 -31.37 16.88
C PRO A 305 13.54 -32.81 16.38
N SER A 306 14.35 -33.70 16.95
CA SER A 306 14.21 -35.14 16.71
C SER A 306 13.03 -35.68 17.49
N SER A 307 12.07 -36.26 16.78
CA SER A 307 10.71 -36.50 17.28
C SER A 307 10.65 -37.57 18.39
N GLN A 308 10.50 -37.14 19.63
CA GLN A 308 9.63 -37.82 20.59
C GLN A 308 8.60 -36.82 21.14
N PRO A 309 7.32 -37.22 21.28
CA PRO A 309 6.31 -36.37 21.88
C PRO A 309 6.62 -36.20 23.37
N ILE A 310 6.55 -34.98 23.88
CA ILE A 310 6.56 -34.75 25.33
C ILE A 310 5.22 -35.28 25.87
N PRO A 311 5.20 -36.35 26.71
CA PRO A 311 3.96 -36.86 27.26
C PRO A 311 3.43 -35.90 28.34
N PRO A 312 2.11 -35.83 28.56
CA PRO A 312 1.51 -34.91 29.51
C PRO A 312 1.82 -35.32 30.96
N GLN A 313 2.06 -34.34 31.83
CA GLN A 313 1.83 -34.59 33.25
C GLN A 313 0.32 -34.80 33.47
N SER A 314 -0.01 -36.00 33.95
CA SER A 314 -1.36 -36.56 34.02
C SER A 314 -2.30 -35.74 34.89
N GLN A 315 -3.32 -35.13 34.27
CA GLN A 315 -4.70 -35.64 34.18
C GLN A 315 -5.53 -35.56 35.47
N GLN A 316 -6.49 -34.63 35.46
CA GLN A 316 -7.88 -35.06 35.42
C GLN A 316 -8.41 -34.88 34.00
N GLN A 317 -9.28 -35.78 33.56
CA GLN A 317 -9.67 -35.93 32.16
C GLN A 317 -10.40 -34.70 31.62
N VAL A 318 -9.89 -34.12 30.53
CA VAL A 318 -10.70 -33.26 29.66
C VAL A 318 -10.47 -33.70 28.22
N ARG A 319 -11.55 -33.96 27.49
CA ARG A 319 -11.54 -34.13 26.03
C ARG A 319 -10.85 -32.92 25.40
N VAL A 320 -10.19 -33.05 24.27
CA VAL A 320 -9.54 -31.91 23.59
C VAL A 320 -10.60 -30.97 23.03
N ASN A 321 -11.16 -30.13 23.90
CA ASN A 321 -11.76 -28.88 23.51
C ASN A 321 -10.62 -28.01 22.97
N VAL A 322 -10.67 -27.74 21.67
CA VAL A 322 -10.26 -26.42 21.16
C VAL A 322 -10.86 -25.36 22.10
N PRO A 323 -10.20 -24.22 22.36
CA PRO A 323 -10.87 -23.03 22.89
C PRO A 323 -11.92 -22.52 21.89
N THR A 324 -13.03 -23.25 21.76
CA THR A 324 -14.27 -22.79 21.17
C THR A 324 -14.77 -21.66 22.05
N HIS A 325 -14.83 -20.46 21.47
CA HIS A 325 -15.21 -19.24 22.16
C HIS A 325 -14.24 -18.81 23.30
N LEU A 326 -14.17 -17.50 23.57
CA LEU A 326 -13.94 -17.07 24.94
C LEU A 326 -15.16 -17.57 25.74
N SER A 327 -14.94 -18.36 26.80
CA SER A 327 -16.00 -19.02 27.57
C SER A 327 -17.22 -18.10 27.73
N GLY A 328 -18.33 -18.42 27.05
CA GLY A 328 -19.31 -17.48 26.44
C GLY A 328 -19.99 -16.43 27.35
N LYS A 329 -19.19 -15.60 28.01
CA LYS A 329 -19.58 -14.60 29.00
C LYS A 329 -19.33 -13.22 28.40
N ALA A 330 -20.38 -12.40 28.35
CA ALA A 330 -20.35 -11.09 27.70
C ALA A 330 -19.15 -10.22 28.10
N GLY A 331 -18.76 -10.22 29.38
CA GLY A 331 -17.60 -9.45 29.87
C GLY A 331 -16.25 -9.83 29.25
N GLN A 332 -16.06 -11.08 28.79
CA GLN A 332 -14.82 -11.47 28.11
C GLN A 332 -14.77 -10.90 26.68
N TYR A 333 -15.89 -10.94 25.95
CA TYR A 333 -15.99 -10.34 24.62
C TYR A 333 -15.97 -8.82 24.65
N GLN A 334 -16.63 -8.20 25.62
CA GLN A 334 -16.56 -6.76 25.85
C GLN A 334 -15.11 -6.32 26.05
N LYS A 335 -14.38 -6.98 26.96
CA LYS A 335 -12.95 -6.71 27.21
C LYS A 335 -12.07 -6.96 25.97
N ALA A 336 -12.37 -7.99 25.19
CA ALA A 336 -11.63 -8.24 23.95
C ALA A 336 -11.89 -7.18 22.87
N ARG A 337 -13.11 -6.61 22.79
CA ARG A 337 -13.48 -5.54 21.86
C ARG A 337 -12.89 -4.18 22.25
N GLU A 338 -12.38 -3.97 23.47
CA GLU A 338 -11.72 -2.71 23.89
C GLU A 338 -10.53 -2.32 23.00
N ILE A 339 -9.90 -3.27 22.32
CA ILE A 339 -8.83 -3.00 21.33
C ILE A 339 -9.36 -2.31 20.05
N PHE A 340 -10.68 -2.30 19.85
CA PHE A 340 -11.38 -1.59 18.79
C PHE A 340 -12.02 -0.33 19.38
N GLN A 341 -11.28 0.78 19.34
CA GLN A 341 -11.74 2.04 19.90
C GLN A 341 -12.68 2.72 18.90
N LEU A 342 -13.98 2.57 19.10
CA LEU A 342 -15.02 3.21 18.31
C LEU A 342 -15.44 4.53 18.97
N GLN A 343 -15.23 5.64 18.25
CA GLN A 343 -15.78 6.95 18.58
C GLN A 343 -16.96 7.24 17.64
N VAL A 344 -18.05 7.80 18.18
CA VAL A 344 -19.28 8.11 17.43
C VAL A 344 -19.67 9.56 17.66
N VAL A 345 -19.93 10.30 16.59
CA VAL A 345 -20.46 11.68 16.64
C VAL A 345 -21.94 11.65 16.24
N SER A 346 -22.80 11.25 17.18
CA SER A 346 -24.24 11.14 16.94
C SER A 346 -24.98 12.46 17.21
N GLY A 347 -26.05 12.69 16.45
CA GLY A 347 -26.99 13.78 16.72
C GLY A 347 -28.06 13.44 17.76
N LYS A 348 -28.20 12.16 18.13
CA LYS A 348 -29.25 11.69 19.06
C LYS A 348 -29.11 12.28 20.45
N GLU A 349 -27.89 12.48 20.92
CA GLU A 349 -27.61 13.06 22.25
C GLU A 349 -27.97 14.55 22.33
N ILE A 350 -27.87 15.29 21.21
CA ILE A 350 -28.19 16.72 21.15
C ILE A 350 -29.67 16.95 20.81
N ILE A 351 -30.20 16.24 19.80
CA ILE A 351 -31.57 16.42 19.32
C ILE A 351 -32.59 15.65 20.18
N GLY A 352 -32.16 14.59 20.88
CA GLY A 352 -33.02 13.78 21.72
C GLY A 352 -34.17 13.14 20.95
N SER A 353 -35.39 13.24 21.51
CA SER A 353 -36.63 12.79 20.86
C SER A 353 -36.95 13.57 19.57
N GLY A 354 -36.53 14.83 19.46
CA GLY A 354 -36.79 15.71 18.32
C GLY A 354 -36.92 17.17 18.72
N ILE A 355 -37.61 17.94 17.88
CA ILE A 355 -37.97 19.34 18.13
C ILE A 355 -39.49 19.50 18.19
N THR A 356 -39.98 20.46 18.97
CA THR A 356 -41.42 20.74 19.16
C THR A 356 -41.98 21.68 18.10
N ALA A 357 -41.18 22.64 17.62
CA ALA A 357 -41.56 23.63 16.63
C ALA A 357 -40.49 23.77 15.52
N PRO A 358 -40.84 24.29 14.33
CA PRO A 358 -39.87 24.51 13.27
C PRO A 358 -38.81 25.55 13.64
N VAL A 359 -37.54 25.21 13.39
CA VAL A 359 -36.35 26.05 13.57
C VAL A 359 -35.83 26.51 12.21
N GLY A 360 -35.53 27.80 12.09
CA GLY A 360 -35.19 28.44 10.81
C GLY A 360 -36.26 29.42 10.33
N LYS A 361 -37.20 29.81 11.20
CA LYS A 361 -38.00 31.03 10.99
C LYS A 361 -37.10 32.24 11.18
N VAL A 362 -37.37 33.35 10.49
CA VAL A 362 -36.60 34.59 10.68
C VAL A 362 -36.72 35.08 12.12
N PHE A 363 -37.93 35.04 12.70
CA PHE A 363 -38.24 35.41 14.08
C PHE A 363 -39.10 34.33 14.76
N SER A 364 -39.25 34.41 16.08
CA SER A 364 -40.18 33.58 16.88
C SER A 364 -39.90 32.07 16.76
N ASN A 365 -38.64 31.69 16.95
CA ASN A 365 -38.21 30.29 17.06
C ASN A 365 -38.37 29.81 18.52
N ASN A 366 -38.70 28.52 18.74
CA ASN A 366 -38.64 27.95 20.08
C ASN A 366 -37.16 27.93 20.57
N PRO A 367 -36.85 28.47 21.76
CA PRO A 367 -35.48 28.55 22.28
C PRO A 367 -34.75 27.21 22.42
N GLU A 368 -35.43 26.19 22.93
CA GLU A 368 -34.85 24.88 23.22
C GLU A 368 -34.57 24.13 21.91
N ASP A 369 -35.54 24.18 20.98
CA ASP A 369 -35.36 23.59 19.65
C ASP A 369 -34.25 24.30 18.85
N LEU A 370 -34.17 25.63 18.97
CA LEU A 370 -33.11 26.44 18.35
C LEU A 370 -31.73 26.04 18.89
N ASP A 371 -31.59 25.90 20.21
CA ASP A 371 -30.34 25.47 20.86
C ASP A 371 -29.90 24.09 20.38
N LYS A 372 -30.82 23.10 20.37
CA LYS A 372 -30.56 21.74 19.86
C LYS A 372 -30.03 21.76 18.41
N VAL A 373 -30.68 22.50 17.52
CA VAL A 373 -30.28 22.59 16.11
C VAL A 373 -28.95 23.33 15.95
N GLN A 374 -28.74 24.45 16.66
CA GLN A 374 -27.48 25.20 16.64
C GLN A 374 -26.31 24.35 17.15
N ASN A 375 -26.46 23.71 18.32
CA ASN A 375 -25.45 22.83 18.90
C ASN A 375 -25.09 21.66 17.99
N ARG A 376 -26.07 21.06 17.30
CA ARG A 376 -25.80 20.00 16.32
C ARG A 376 -25.09 20.52 15.07
N LEU A 377 -25.44 21.71 14.57
CA LEU A 377 -24.73 22.34 13.45
C LEU A 377 -23.30 22.77 13.83
N ILE A 378 -23.06 23.12 15.10
CA ILE A 378 -21.73 23.38 15.66
C ILE A 378 -20.92 22.08 15.75
N GLN A 379 -21.50 20.99 16.28
CA GLN A 379 -20.84 19.68 16.37
C GLN A 379 -20.41 19.14 14.98
N LEU A 380 -21.18 19.44 13.93
CA LEU A 380 -20.87 19.09 12.53
C LEU A 380 -19.91 20.08 11.83
N GLY A 381 -19.44 21.13 12.52
CA GLY A 381 -18.55 22.16 11.96
C GLY A 381 -19.18 23.05 10.89
N ILE A 382 -20.51 23.22 10.91
CA ILE A 382 -21.27 23.95 9.89
C ILE A 382 -21.62 25.36 10.36
N LEU A 383 -21.91 25.52 11.65
CA LEU A 383 -22.11 26.79 12.36
C LEU A 383 -20.93 27.05 13.30
N SER A 384 -20.49 28.31 13.43
CA SER A 384 -19.45 28.68 14.40
C SER A 384 -20.03 28.69 15.83
N PRO A 385 -19.32 28.21 16.87
CA PRO A 385 -19.71 28.42 18.26
C PRO A 385 -19.94 29.90 18.62
N SER A 386 -19.19 30.82 17.98
CA SER A 386 -19.28 32.26 18.20
C SER A 386 -20.25 32.95 17.23
N HIS A 387 -21.31 32.28 16.78
CA HIS A 387 -22.23 32.81 15.77
C HIS A 387 -23.03 34.03 16.24
N GLY A 388 -23.30 34.17 17.55
CA GLY A 388 -23.98 35.33 18.14
C GLY A 388 -25.50 35.35 17.93
N GLU A 389 -26.12 34.20 17.69
CA GLU A 389 -27.58 34.03 17.54
C GLU A 389 -28.14 33.03 18.56
N SER A 390 -27.42 32.82 19.65
CA SER A 390 -27.80 31.86 20.70
C SER A 390 -29.08 32.33 21.41
N PRO A 391 -29.95 31.42 21.89
CA PRO A 391 -31.15 31.81 22.61
C PRO A 391 -30.77 32.59 23.88
N ALA A 392 -31.15 33.86 23.95
CA ALA A 392 -30.63 34.78 24.95
C ALA A 392 -30.96 34.35 26.39
N ARG A 393 -29.94 34.20 27.24
CA ARG A 393 -30.09 34.06 28.70
C ARG A 393 -29.95 35.37 29.49
N PHE A 394 -29.64 36.48 28.84
CA PHE A 394 -29.43 37.79 29.47
C PHE A 394 -30.03 38.93 28.63
N GLY A 395 -30.60 39.95 29.30
CA GLY A 395 -30.92 41.24 28.68
C GLY A 395 -32.36 41.49 28.19
N GLY A 396 -33.38 40.87 28.80
CA GLY A 396 -34.78 41.36 28.74
C GLY A 396 -35.56 41.21 27.42
N ARG A 397 -34.93 40.78 26.31
CA ARG A 397 -35.66 40.33 25.10
C ARG A 397 -36.25 38.95 25.35
N LYS A 398 -37.48 38.65 24.90
CA LYS A 398 -38.02 37.29 25.09
C LYS A 398 -37.19 36.30 24.28
N ILE A 399 -36.91 35.17 24.89
CA ILE A 399 -36.08 34.14 24.29
C ILE A 399 -36.81 33.62 23.04
N GLY A 400 -36.17 33.76 21.87
CA GLY A 400 -36.73 33.35 20.57
C GLY A 400 -37.17 34.49 19.62
N GLU A 401 -37.22 35.75 20.08
CA GLU A 401 -37.65 36.91 19.25
C GLU A 401 -36.56 37.49 18.32
N GLY A 402 -35.30 37.07 18.45
CA GLY A 402 -34.18 37.58 17.64
C GLY A 402 -34.09 36.97 16.23
N SER A 403 -33.49 37.71 15.29
CA SER A 403 -33.20 37.22 13.93
C SER A 403 -32.08 36.18 13.91
N ILE A 404 -32.25 35.07 13.16
CA ILE A 404 -31.27 33.96 13.10
C ILE A 404 -30.67 33.66 11.69
N PRO A 405 -30.23 34.67 10.90
CA PRO A 405 -29.81 34.47 9.51
C PRO A 405 -28.63 33.50 9.32
N LYS A 406 -27.64 33.47 10.21
CA LYS A 406 -26.48 32.54 10.14
C LYS A 406 -26.93 31.10 10.41
N THR A 407 -27.89 30.91 11.31
CA THR A 407 -28.49 29.60 11.61
C THR A 407 -29.27 29.09 10.39
N ILE A 408 -30.09 29.94 9.76
CA ILE A 408 -30.80 29.59 8.51
C ILE A 408 -29.80 29.23 7.40
N GLN A 409 -28.74 30.03 7.22
CA GLN A 409 -27.67 29.74 6.26
C GLN A 409 -26.96 28.42 6.57
N ALA A 410 -26.71 28.10 7.85
CA ALA A 410 -26.12 26.84 8.28
C ALA A 410 -27.04 25.64 8.03
N ILE A 411 -28.35 25.77 8.22
CA ILE A 411 -29.34 24.73 7.85
C ILE A 411 -29.32 24.49 6.33
N SER A 412 -29.37 25.54 5.50
CA SER A 412 -29.26 25.42 4.04
C SER A 412 -27.94 24.78 3.60
N LYS A 413 -26.82 25.14 4.25
CA LYS A 413 -25.49 24.56 4.01
C LYS A 413 -25.45 23.08 4.40
N PHE A 414 -26.07 22.69 5.52
CA PHE A 414 -26.24 21.30 5.92
C PHE A 414 -27.06 20.51 4.89
N GLN A 415 -28.23 21.01 4.52
CA GLN A 415 -29.13 20.38 3.55
C GLN A 415 -28.43 20.14 2.20
N SER A 416 -27.65 21.12 1.72
CA SER A 416 -26.85 21.01 0.50
C SER A 416 -25.65 20.05 0.65
N LYS A 417 -24.81 20.20 1.69
CA LYS A 417 -23.62 19.35 1.93
C LYS A 417 -23.99 17.86 1.98
N TYR A 418 -24.99 17.52 2.78
CA TYR A 418 -25.44 16.15 2.94
C TYR A 418 -26.41 15.70 1.85
N ARG A 419 -26.88 16.61 0.98
CA ARG A 419 -27.87 16.34 -0.07
C ARG A 419 -29.12 15.70 0.51
N VAL A 420 -29.72 16.37 1.49
CA VAL A 420 -30.96 15.94 2.16
C VAL A 420 -32.10 15.76 1.13
N ASP A 421 -32.09 16.57 0.06
CA ASP A 421 -32.95 16.44 -1.12
C ASP A 421 -32.88 15.07 -1.81
N TYR A 422 -31.81 14.30 -1.63
CA TYR A 422 -31.67 12.97 -2.21
C TYR A 422 -32.77 12.00 -1.74
N TRP A 423 -33.19 12.14 -0.49
CA TRP A 423 -34.08 11.18 0.18
C TRP A 423 -35.57 11.44 -0.10
N THR A 424 -35.94 12.58 -0.69
CA THR A 424 -37.33 12.88 -1.10
C THR A 424 -37.72 12.21 -2.42
N LYS A 425 -36.74 11.83 -3.26
CA LYS A 425 -36.93 11.64 -4.72
C LYS A 425 -37.44 10.27 -5.16
N LYS A 426 -37.50 9.29 -4.26
CA LYS A 426 -37.93 7.91 -4.57
C LYS A 426 -38.77 7.37 -3.42
N ASP A 427 -39.87 6.69 -3.72
CA ASP A 427 -40.77 6.08 -2.74
C ASP A 427 -40.02 5.21 -1.72
N LYS A 428 -38.99 4.49 -2.19
CA LYS A 428 -38.12 3.68 -1.35
C LYS A 428 -37.37 4.50 -0.29
N HIS A 429 -36.79 5.64 -0.69
CA HIS A 429 -36.10 6.55 0.22
C HIS A 429 -37.09 7.22 1.17
N VAL A 430 -38.27 7.61 0.67
CA VAL A 430 -39.36 8.19 1.48
C VAL A 430 -39.84 7.22 2.56
N LYS A 431 -40.03 5.93 2.21
CA LYS A 431 -40.37 4.86 3.17
C LYS A 431 -39.29 4.69 4.25
N MET A 432 -38.01 4.74 3.88
CA MET A 432 -36.89 4.69 4.83
C MET A 432 -36.82 5.90 5.76
N MET A 433 -37.10 7.08 5.23
CA MET A 433 -37.11 8.31 6.03
C MET A 433 -38.40 8.49 6.85
N GLY A 434 -39.46 7.74 6.54
CA GLY A 434 -40.79 7.88 7.16
C GLY A 434 -41.55 9.13 6.72
N THR A 435 -40.97 9.96 5.85
CA THR A 435 -41.50 11.26 5.41
C THR A 435 -40.83 11.70 4.11
N ASN A 436 -41.55 12.42 3.26
CA ASN A 436 -41.01 13.14 2.10
C ASN A 436 -40.91 14.66 2.34
N ARG A 437 -41.30 15.15 3.53
CA ARG A 437 -41.32 16.57 3.86
C ARG A 437 -39.89 17.10 3.94
N PHE A 438 -39.62 18.15 3.17
CA PHE A 438 -38.33 18.82 3.11
C PHE A 438 -38.54 20.32 2.91
N THR A 439 -38.09 21.11 3.88
CA THR A 439 -38.29 22.57 3.91
C THR A 439 -36.93 23.27 3.77
N PRO A 440 -36.63 23.94 2.63
CA PRO A 440 -35.36 24.62 2.42
C PRO A 440 -35.05 25.65 3.52
N GLY A 441 -33.86 25.59 4.11
CA GLY A 441 -33.41 26.50 5.17
C GLY A 441 -34.06 26.32 6.54
N MET A 442 -34.92 25.30 6.72
CA MET A 442 -35.66 25.04 7.95
C MET A 442 -35.53 23.59 8.41
N VAL A 443 -35.59 23.38 9.71
CA VAL A 443 -35.73 22.07 10.36
C VAL A 443 -37.11 22.03 10.99
N ALA A 444 -38.02 21.19 10.50
CA ALA A 444 -39.39 21.08 11.01
C ALA A 444 -39.67 19.70 11.65
N PRO A 445 -40.64 19.60 12.57
CA PRO A 445 -41.14 18.30 13.03
C PRO A 445 -41.61 17.45 11.84
N ASN A 446 -41.19 16.18 11.84
CA ASN A 446 -41.44 15.22 10.74
C ASN A 446 -40.90 15.65 9.35
N ASP A 447 -39.81 16.42 9.31
CA ASP A 447 -39.02 16.74 8.10
C ASP A 447 -37.78 15.82 7.98
N ILE A 448 -37.38 15.49 6.76
CA ILE A 448 -36.17 14.68 6.50
C ILE A 448 -34.93 15.36 7.13
N THR A 449 -34.85 16.69 7.10
CA THR A 449 -33.74 17.47 7.68
C THR A 449 -33.56 17.18 9.17
N LEU A 450 -34.66 17.05 9.92
CA LEU A 450 -34.62 16.68 11.34
C LEU A 450 -34.10 15.25 11.53
N LYS A 451 -34.59 14.29 10.72
CA LYS A 451 -34.15 12.89 10.79
C LYS A 451 -32.66 12.76 10.49
N VAL A 452 -32.15 13.42 9.43
CA VAL A 452 -30.70 13.41 9.12
C VAL A 452 -29.90 14.11 10.21
N LEU A 453 -30.33 15.29 10.71
CA LEU A 453 -29.62 15.98 11.80
C LEU A 453 -29.49 15.09 13.04
N ARG A 454 -30.56 14.41 13.45
CA ARG A 454 -30.60 13.51 14.61
C ARG A 454 -29.79 12.24 14.39
N GLU A 455 -29.96 11.56 13.27
CA GLU A 455 -29.52 10.17 13.10
C GLU A 455 -28.22 10.01 12.31
N TYR A 456 -27.72 11.07 11.68
CA TYR A 456 -26.39 11.05 11.06
C TYR A 456 -25.32 10.78 12.11
N GLU A 457 -24.49 9.77 11.87
CA GLU A 457 -23.42 9.34 12.77
C GLU A 457 -22.12 9.24 11.96
N ASP A 458 -21.15 10.08 12.32
CA ASP A 458 -19.76 9.89 11.91
C ASP A 458 -19.08 8.93 12.89
N TYR A 459 -18.50 7.85 12.38
CA TYR A 459 -17.75 6.86 13.13
C TYR A 459 -16.26 7.05 12.86
N THR A 460 -15.45 7.06 13.93
CA THR A 460 -13.99 6.90 13.84
C THR A 460 -13.61 5.65 14.61
N LEU A 461 -13.11 4.65 13.91
CA LEU A 461 -12.72 3.36 14.46
C LEU A 461 -11.20 3.23 14.41
N VAL A 462 -10.58 3.07 15.58
CA VAL A 462 -9.12 2.90 15.73
C VAL A 462 -8.83 1.49 16.22
N VAL A 463 -7.93 0.79 15.52
CA VAL A 463 -7.54 -0.60 15.82
C VAL A 463 -6.02 -0.78 15.75
N PRO A 464 -5.42 -1.71 16.52
CA PRO A 464 -3.98 -1.99 16.42
C PRO A 464 -3.65 -2.71 15.09
N HIS A 465 -2.55 -2.31 14.46
CA HIS A 465 -2.01 -3.00 13.29
C HIS A 465 -1.65 -4.45 13.66
N PRO A 466 -2.03 -5.47 12.88
CA PRO A 466 -1.85 -6.87 13.26
C PRO A 466 -0.37 -7.29 13.41
N THR A 467 0.52 -6.74 12.58
CA THR A 467 1.95 -7.14 12.52
C THR A 467 2.93 -6.05 12.98
N ASN A 468 2.52 -4.78 13.05
CA ASN A 468 3.42 -3.65 13.27
C ASN A 468 3.16 -3.08 14.67
N ARG A 469 3.93 -3.56 15.65
CA ARG A 469 3.72 -3.24 17.07
C ARG A 469 3.75 -1.73 17.31
N GLY A 470 2.69 -1.20 17.90
CA GLY A 470 2.53 0.23 18.21
C GLY A 470 1.95 1.08 17.06
N GLN A 471 1.81 0.53 15.85
CA GLN A 471 1.08 1.20 14.77
C GLN A 471 -0.43 1.01 14.97
N LEU A 472 -1.19 2.07 14.69
CA LEU A 472 -2.66 2.06 14.70
C LEU A 472 -3.19 2.26 13.28
N ILE A 473 -4.33 1.65 13.00
CA ILE A 473 -5.14 1.86 11.80
C ILE A 473 -6.34 2.69 12.21
N THR A 474 -6.67 3.74 11.45
CA THR A 474 -7.83 4.61 11.70
C THR A 474 -8.74 4.62 10.48
N SER A 475 -9.97 4.17 10.66
CA SER A 475 -11.01 4.13 9.63
C SER A 475 -12.14 5.08 9.99
N LYS A 476 -12.60 5.86 9.00
CA LYS A 476 -13.69 6.83 9.15
C LYS A 476 -14.80 6.54 8.15
N PHE A 477 -16.04 6.49 8.64
CA PHE A 477 -17.23 6.17 7.84
C PHE A 477 -18.48 6.75 8.50
N ASN A 478 -19.62 6.77 7.78
CA ASN A 478 -20.90 7.23 8.29
C ASN A 478 -22.07 6.41 7.75
N ASN A 479 -23.24 6.56 8.37
CA ASN A 479 -24.46 5.80 8.09
C ASN A 479 -25.41 6.40 7.03
N PHE A 480 -25.15 7.61 6.49
CA PHE A 480 -25.99 8.20 5.42
C PHE A 480 -25.35 8.07 4.04
N VAL A 481 -25.20 6.83 3.59
CA VAL A 481 -24.69 6.56 2.23
C VAL A 481 -25.73 6.97 1.19
N ARG A 482 -25.30 7.70 0.16
CA ARG A 482 -26.14 8.14 -0.95
C ARG A 482 -25.98 7.20 -2.14
N SER A 483 -26.80 6.15 -2.22
CA SER A 483 -26.72 5.13 -3.26
C SER A 483 -28.09 4.72 -3.78
N SER A 484 -28.22 4.51 -5.10
CA SER A 484 -29.47 3.99 -5.67
C SER A 484 -29.86 2.61 -5.15
N TYR A 485 -28.94 1.92 -4.47
CA TYR A 485 -29.08 0.57 -3.93
C TYR A 485 -29.42 0.52 -2.44
N ASN A 486 -29.55 1.66 -1.74
CA ASN A 486 -29.93 1.67 -0.32
C ASN A 486 -31.15 0.76 -0.05
N GLU A 487 -31.00 -0.18 0.88
CA GLU A 487 -32.05 -0.96 1.56
C GLU A 487 -32.12 -0.61 3.06
N TYR A 488 -31.04 -0.08 3.62
CA TYR A 488 -30.92 0.33 5.01
C TYR A 488 -30.43 1.78 5.09
N TYR A 489 -31.10 2.60 5.89
CA TYR A 489 -30.77 4.03 6.07
C TYR A 489 -29.69 4.25 7.12
N ASP A 490 -29.40 3.24 7.94
CA ASP A 490 -28.43 3.21 9.04
C ASP A 490 -27.18 2.36 8.70
N GLY A 491 -27.17 1.77 7.50
CA GLY A 491 -26.04 1.03 6.96
C GLY A 491 -24.92 1.96 6.48
N VAL A 492 -23.67 1.49 6.54
CA VAL A 492 -22.51 2.35 6.27
C VAL A 492 -21.85 2.03 4.93
N GLY A 493 -21.06 2.99 4.45
CA GLY A 493 -20.19 2.82 3.29
C GLY A 493 -18.79 3.29 3.63
N PHE A 494 -17.87 2.35 3.76
CA PHE A 494 -16.45 2.58 3.96
C PHE A 494 -15.70 2.05 2.73
N LYS A 495 -15.11 2.94 1.94
CA LYS A 495 -14.38 2.56 0.71
C LYS A 495 -13.09 1.77 0.97
N GLY A 496 -12.68 1.63 2.23
CA GLY A 496 -11.40 1.08 2.63
C GLY A 496 -10.25 2.05 2.38
N ASN A 497 -9.19 1.93 3.17
CA ASN A 497 -7.95 2.70 3.04
C ASN A 497 -6.75 1.82 2.64
N TYR A 498 -6.94 0.51 2.48
CA TYR A 498 -5.85 -0.45 2.31
C TYR A 498 -5.91 -1.25 1.00
N MET A 499 -4.91 -1.01 0.15
CA MET A 499 -4.62 -1.80 -1.04
C MET A 499 -3.12 -2.15 -1.02
N PRO A 500 -2.72 -3.35 -0.56
CA PRO A 500 -1.32 -3.79 -0.60
C PRO A 500 -0.90 -4.06 -2.05
N ASP A 501 0.38 -3.81 -2.37
CA ASP A 501 0.95 -4.33 -3.61
C ASP A 501 1.21 -5.84 -3.46
N VAL A 502 0.21 -6.63 -3.84
CA VAL A 502 0.28 -8.08 -3.77
C VAL A 502 1.19 -8.63 -4.88
N PRO A 503 2.26 -9.38 -4.57
CA PRO A 503 3.13 -9.95 -5.59
C PRO A 503 2.39 -10.92 -6.52
N PHE A 504 2.77 -10.97 -7.81
CA PHE A 504 2.16 -11.88 -8.79
C PHE A 504 2.15 -13.34 -8.31
N GLN A 505 3.20 -13.76 -7.60
CA GLN A 505 3.36 -15.11 -7.06
C GLN A 505 2.19 -15.54 -6.17
N VAL A 506 1.51 -14.60 -5.47
CA VAL A 506 0.32 -14.90 -4.67
C VAL A 506 -0.85 -15.31 -5.56
N PHE A 507 -1.07 -14.62 -6.67
CA PHE A 507 -2.12 -14.98 -7.64
C PHE A 507 -1.78 -16.27 -8.40
N ALA A 508 -0.50 -16.50 -8.68
CA ALA A 508 0.00 -17.71 -9.31
C ALA A 508 -0.27 -18.98 -8.48
N LYS A 509 -0.25 -18.90 -7.13
CA LYS A 509 -0.67 -20.01 -6.23
C LYS A 509 -2.07 -20.54 -6.57
N PHE A 510 -2.96 -19.65 -7.00
CA PHE A 510 -4.38 -19.96 -7.28
C PHE A 510 -4.65 -20.25 -8.77
N GLY A 511 -3.59 -20.36 -9.58
CA GLY A 511 -3.66 -20.73 -11.00
C GLY A 511 -3.89 -19.57 -11.96
N LEU A 512 -3.65 -18.32 -11.55
CA LEU A 512 -3.71 -17.16 -12.45
C LEU A 512 -2.36 -16.92 -13.15
N ASP A 513 -2.41 -16.65 -14.45
CA ASP A 513 -1.28 -16.06 -15.19
C ASP A 513 -1.19 -14.54 -14.94
N GLN A 514 -0.16 -13.90 -15.49
CA GLN A 514 0.08 -12.47 -15.28
C GLN A 514 -1.06 -11.59 -15.82
N SER A 515 -1.64 -11.90 -16.98
CA SER A 515 -2.78 -11.15 -17.54
C SER A 515 -4.01 -11.24 -16.63
N MET A 516 -4.30 -12.44 -16.14
CA MET A 516 -5.42 -12.68 -15.22
C MET A 516 -5.22 -11.95 -13.89
N ALA A 517 -3.99 -11.96 -13.36
CA ALA A 517 -3.65 -11.29 -12.10
C ALA A 517 -3.71 -9.76 -12.23
N GLU A 518 -3.20 -9.18 -13.32
CA GLU A 518 -3.31 -7.75 -13.62
C GLU A 518 -4.78 -7.33 -13.78
N GLY A 519 -5.57 -8.13 -14.49
CA GLY A 519 -7.00 -7.86 -14.66
C GLY A 519 -7.78 -7.93 -13.34
N LEU A 520 -7.52 -8.94 -12.50
CA LEU A 520 -8.14 -9.05 -11.18
C LEU A 520 -7.74 -7.91 -10.24
N LYS A 521 -6.46 -7.51 -10.21
CA LYS A 521 -5.99 -6.33 -9.47
C LYS A 521 -6.76 -5.07 -9.88
N TYR A 522 -6.98 -4.88 -11.19
CA TYR A 522 -7.74 -3.74 -11.69
C TYR A 522 -9.21 -3.78 -11.25
N VAL A 523 -9.89 -4.92 -11.38
CA VAL A 523 -11.30 -5.06 -10.95
C VAL A 523 -11.45 -4.73 -9.46
N SER A 524 -10.58 -5.26 -8.60
CA SER A 524 -10.60 -4.92 -7.18
C SER A 524 -10.41 -3.43 -6.91
N ALA A 525 -9.47 -2.76 -7.57
CA ALA A 525 -9.25 -1.33 -7.40
C ALA A 525 -10.47 -0.45 -7.75
N HIS A 526 -11.48 -1.02 -8.42
CA HIS A 526 -12.73 -0.35 -8.79
C HIS A 526 -13.96 -0.85 -8.01
N GLU A 527 -13.95 -2.08 -7.49
CA GLU A 527 -15.04 -2.66 -6.69
C GLU A 527 -14.84 -2.49 -5.17
N GLY A 528 -13.61 -2.48 -4.65
CA GLY A 528 -13.32 -2.17 -3.24
C GLY A 528 -11.91 -2.53 -2.75
N ASN A 529 -11.36 -1.70 -1.84
CA ASN A 529 -10.12 -2.00 -1.11
C ASN A 529 -10.28 -3.22 -0.18
N PHE A 530 -9.17 -3.83 0.26
CA PHE A 530 -9.20 -5.05 1.08
C PHE A 530 -9.87 -4.88 2.46
N ASP A 531 -9.93 -3.65 2.96
CA ASP A 531 -10.62 -3.25 4.20
C ASP A 531 -11.97 -2.55 3.96
N ALA A 532 -12.43 -2.45 2.71
CA ALA A 532 -13.69 -1.79 2.36
C ALA A 532 -14.90 -2.54 2.92
N ILE A 533 -15.88 -1.81 3.48
CA ILE A 533 -17.09 -2.35 4.11
C ILE A 533 -18.31 -1.62 3.58
N ASN A 534 -19.36 -2.37 3.26
CA ASN A 534 -20.67 -1.86 2.86
C ASN A 534 -21.77 -2.61 3.65
N SER A 535 -22.72 -1.87 4.23
CA SER A 535 -23.89 -2.46 4.90
C SER A 535 -25.19 -1.70 4.64
N TYR A 536 -25.22 -0.86 3.59
CA TYR A 536 -26.37 0.02 3.28
C TYR A 536 -27.32 -0.56 2.23
N ASP A 537 -26.91 -1.54 1.43
CA ASP A 537 -27.71 -2.17 0.37
C ASP A 537 -28.29 -3.54 0.77
N LYS A 538 -28.66 -4.38 -0.21
CA LYS A 538 -29.26 -5.70 0.00
C LYS A 538 -28.41 -6.61 0.87
N ALA A 539 -27.10 -6.59 0.68
CA ALA A 539 -26.21 -7.33 1.55
C ALA A 539 -26.19 -6.63 2.93
N ASN A 540 -26.67 -7.33 3.97
CA ASN A 540 -26.62 -6.83 5.35
C ASN A 540 -25.19 -6.42 5.74
N PHE A 541 -24.19 -7.13 5.23
CA PHE A 541 -22.80 -6.77 5.34
C PHE A 541 -22.03 -7.30 4.13
N SER A 542 -21.17 -6.48 3.54
CA SER A 542 -20.21 -6.85 2.50
C SER A 542 -18.82 -6.33 2.86
N TRP A 543 -17.78 -7.08 2.51
CA TRP A 543 -16.40 -6.72 2.86
C TRP A 543 -15.38 -7.08 1.79
N GLY A 544 -14.32 -6.28 1.69
CA GLY A 544 -13.04 -6.63 1.10
C GLY A 544 -12.90 -6.42 -0.41
N PHE A 545 -11.85 -7.06 -0.93
CA PHE A 545 -11.23 -6.93 -2.26
C PHE A 545 -12.19 -6.85 -3.46
N ILE A 546 -13.34 -7.51 -3.39
CA ILE A 546 -14.41 -7.48 -4.41
C ILE A 546 -15.81 -7.40 -3.78
N GLN A 547 -15.90 -6.85 -2.56
CA GLN A 547 -17.13 -6.72 -1.78
C GLN A 547 -17.89 -8.06 -1.62
N PHE A 548 -17.27 -9.02 -0.94
CA PHE A 548 -17.89 -10.31 -0.62
C PHE A 548 -19.14 -10.09 0.24
N ALA A 549 -20.29 -10.47 -0.28
CA ALA A 549 -21.60 -10.13 0.28
C ALA A 549 -22.13 -11.21 1.22
N GLY A 550 -22.72 -10.80 2.34
CA GLY A 550 -23.62 -11.64 3.15
C GLY A 550 -24.93 -11.96 2.41
N LYS A 551 -25.73 -12.89 2.97
CA LYS A 551 -26.98 -13.47 2.46
C LYS A 551 -28.20 -12.54 2.52
N GLY A 552 -28.07 -11.35 3.11
CA GLY A 552 -29.14 -10.35 3.17
C GLY A 552 -29.78 -10.06 1.79
N GLY A 553 -31.10 -9.77 1.79
CA GLY A 553 -31.79 -9.21 0.63
C GLY A 553 -31.88 -10.10 -0.62
N GLY A 554 -31.65 -11.41 -0.49
CA GLY A 554 -31.72 -12.37 -1.60
C GLY A 554 -30.45 -12.47 -2.44
N THR A 555 -29.29 -12.13 -1.87
CA THR A 555 -27.97 -12.38 -2.47
C THR A 555 -27.59 -13.87 -2.39
N ASN A 556 -26.65 -14.30 -3.23
CA ASN A 556 -26.17 -15.69 -3.23
C ASN A 556 -25.17 -16.02 -2.11
N GLY A 557 -24.71 -15.03 -1.32
CA GLY A 557 -23.76 -15.20 -0.21
C GLY A 557 -22.35 -15.64 -0.62
N SER A 558 -21.35 -14.76 -0.44
CA SER A 558 -19.93 -15.09 -0.62
C SER A 558 -19.04 -14.71 0.57
N LEU A 559 -19.53 -13.87 1.49
CA LEU A 559 -18.83 -13.47 2.71
C LEU A 559 -18.48 -14.66 3.60
N GLY A 560 -19.43 -15.57 3.83
CA GLY A 560 -19.23 -16.72 4.71
C GLY A 560 -18.14 -17.66 4.17
N ALA A 561 -18.09 -17.87 2.86
CA ALA A 561 -17.02 -18.66 2.23
C ALA A 561 -15.61 -18.07 2.49
N VAL A 562 -15.45 -16.74 2.48
CA VAL A 562 -14.16 -16.09 2.80
C VAL A 562 -13.78 -16.29 4.26
N ILE A 563 -14.71 -16.01 5.18
CA ILE A 563 -14.48 -16.12 6.63
C ILE A 563 -14.19 -17.60 7.00
N ALA A 564 -14.90 -18.56 6.40
CA ALA A 564 -14.66 -19.99 6.58
C ALA A 564 -13.29 -20.43 6.01
N THR A 565 -12.85 -19.85 4.88
CA THR A 565 -11.52 -20.11 4.30
C THR A 565 -10.41 -19.58 5.21
N MET A 566 -10.58 -18.40 5.82
CA MET A 566 -9.66 -17.88 6.85
C MET A 566 -9.60 -18.82 8.07
N LYS A 567 -10.74 -19.31 8.56
CA LYS A 567 -10.81 -20.25 9.69
C LYS A 567 -10.16 -21.60 9.37
N GLN A 568 -10.35 -22.13 8.16
CA GLN A 568 -9.79 -23.41 7.72
C GLN A 568 -8.27 -23.31 7.51
N SER A 569 -7.82 -22.30 6.76
CA SER A 569 -6.40 -22.16 6.38
C SER A 569 -5.52 -21.62 7.50
N GLN A 570 -6.06 -20.81 8.42
CA GLN A 570 -5.32 -20.06 9.42
C GLN A 570 -6.06 -20.01 10.79
N PRO A 571 -6.40 -21.16 11.40
CA PRO A 571 -7.30 -21.23 12.56
C PRO A 571 -6.82 -20.43 13.78
N GLN A 572 -5.51 -20.31 14.00
CA GLN A 572 -4.95 -19.54 15.13
C GLN A 572 -5.14 -18.02 14.95
N LEU A 573 -4.85 -17.51 13.75
CA LEU A 573 -5.09 -16.10 13.40
C LEU A 573 -6.58 -15.78 13.37
N PHE A 574 -7.40 -16.71 12.86
CA PHE A 574 -8.85 -16.59 12.90
C PHE A 574 -9.37 -16.50 14.34
N ALA A 575 -8.86 -17.33 15.24
CA ALA A 575 -9.21 -17.27 16.65
C ALA A 575 -8.84 -15.91 17.28
N GLU A 576 -7.65 -15.38 16.95
CA GLU A 576 -7.18 -14.09 17.46
C GLU A 576 -7.96 -12.88 16.90
N PHE A 577 -8.33 -12.90 15.63
CA PHE A 577 -8.93 -11.75 14.93
C PHE A 577 -10.46 -11.73 15.05
N PHE A 578 -11.10 -12.91 14.99
CA PHE A 578 -12.55 -13.07 14.90
C PHE A 578 -13.12 -13.71 16.18
N GLN A 579 -12.72 -14.94 16.53
CA GLN A 579 -13.39 -15.66 17.64
C GLN A 579 -13.18 -14.96 18.98
N LYS A 580 -12.01 -14.37 19.22
CA LYS A 580 -11.70 -13.59 20.43
C LYS A 580 -12.61 -12.39 20.63
N VAL A 581 -13.21 -11.83 19.57
CA VAL A 581 -14.18 -10.72 19.68
C VAL A 581 -15.63 -11.19 19.52
N GLY A 582 -15.87 -12.49 19.41
CA GLY A 582 -17.20 -13.08 19.28
C GLY A 582 -17.71 -13.10 17.85
N ILE A 583 -16.83 -13.29 16.87
CA ILE A 583 -17.20 -13.62 15.48
C ILE A 583 -16.70 -15.04 15.20
N ASP A 584 -17.59 -15.94 14.79
CA ASP A 584 -17.20 -17.30 14.38
C ASP A 584 -17.96 -17.73 13.12
N ILE A 585 -17.61 -18.90 12.56
CA ILE A 585 -18.27 -19.47 11.41
C ILE A 585 -18.19 -21.01 11.39
N ASP A 586 -19.22 -21.66 10.90
CA ASP A 586 -19.17 -23.09 10.58
C ASP A 586 -18.41 -23.34 9.27
N ILE A 587 -17.47 -24.28 9.26
CA ILE A 587 -16.80 -24.71 8.02
C ILE A 587 -17.67 -25.77 7.35
N VAL A 588 -18.20 -25.44 6.17
CA VAL A 588 -18.92 -26.39 5.31
C VAL A 588 -18.00 -26.82 4.19
N MET A 589 -17.73 -28.12 4.06
CA MET A 589 -16.95 -28.67 2.95
C MET A 589 -17.88 -29.32 1.93
N LYS A 590 -17.64 -29.12 0.62
CA LYS A 590 -18.21 -29.95 -0.44
C LYS A 590 -17.14 -30.21 -1.50
N ASN A 591 -17.07 -31.44 -2.00
CA ASN A 591 -16.10 -31.85 -3.04
C ASN A 591 -14.63 -31.50 -2.73
N GLY A 592 -14.25 -31.43 -1.44
CA GLY A 592 -12.92 -31.03 -0.99
C GLY A 592 -12.69 -29.51 -0.88
N GLU A 593 -13.61 -28.67 -1.34
CA GLU A 593 -13.53 -27.21 -1.25
C GLU A 593 -14.34 -26.65 -0.06
N VAL A 594 -13.88 -25.52 0.49
CA VAL A 594 -14.67 -24.72 1.44
C VAL A 594 -15.85 -24.08 0.70
N HIS A 595 -17.04 -24.31 1.23
CA HIS A 595 -18.28 -23.66 0.85
C HIS A 595 -18.70 -22.62 1.89
N ASP A 596 -19.73 -21.86 1.53
CA ASP A 596 -20.26 -20.80 2.33
C ASP A 596 -20.83 -21.31 3.68
N GLY A 597 -20.25 -20.82 4.77
CA GLY A 597 -20.56 -21.21 6.13
C GLY A 597 -21.67 -20.38 6.78
N ASN A 598 -22.17 -20.85 7.93
CA ASN A 598 -23.07 -20.06 8.76
C ASN A 598 -22.26 -19.17 9.70
N LEU A 599 -22.24 -17.87 9.43
CA LEU A 599 -21.66 -16.85 10.31
C LEU A 599 -22.35 -16.90 11.68
N LYS A 600 -21.59 -16.70 12.75
CA LYS A 600 -22.04 -16.61 14.14
C LYS A 600 -21.49 -15.34 14.77
N ILE A 601 -22.33 -14.63 15.50
CA ILE A 601 -21.96 -13.42 16.24
C ILE A 601 -22.43 -13.55 17.67
N PHE A 602 -21.52 -13.30 18.62
CA PHE A 602 -21.90 -13.07 20.00
C PHE A 602 -22.42 -11.63 20.12
N ASP A 603 -23.74 -11.45 20.19
CA ASP A 603 -24.36 -10.15 20.36
C ASP A 603 -24.34 -9.74 21.84
N LEU A 604 -23.51 -8.74 22.16
CA LEU A 604 -23.42 -8.13 23.49
C LEU A 604 -24.68 -7.34 23.89
N LYS A 605 -25.60 -7.10 22.95
CA LYS A 605 -26.83 -6.31 23.13
C LYS A 605 -28.10 -7.16 23.09
N ALA A 606 -27.98 -8.49 23.03
CA ALA A 606 -29.11 -9.41 22.97
C ALA A 606 -29.98 -9.34 24.24
N THR A 607 -31.14 -8.67 24.13
CA THR A 607 -32.17 -8.61 25.18
C THR A 607 -32.96 -9.93 25.34
N THR A 608 -32.74 -10.90 24.46
CA THR A 608 -33.48 -12.16 24.34
C THR A 608 -32.92 -13.31 25.19
N GLY A 609 -31.82 -13.10 25.92
CA GLY A 609 -31.16 -14.13 26.73
C GLY A 609 -30.33 -15.16 25.94
N LYS A 610 -30.33 -15.10 24.61
CA LYS A 610 -29.37 -15.83 23.75
C LYS A 610 -28.33 -14.86 23.21
N ASN A 611 -27.14 -14.91 23.79
CA ASN A 611 -26.04 -14.02 23.40
C ASN A 611 -25.34 -14.42 22.09
N GLU A 612 -25.68 -15.55 21.48
CA GLU A 612 -25.12 -16.00 20.20
C GLU A 612 -26.23 -16.11 19.15
N VAL A 613 -26.04 -15.42 18.02
CA VAL A 613 -26.92 -15.43 16.85
C VAL A 613 -26.17 -15.99 15.64
N GLN A 614 -26.89 -16.51 14.65
CA GLN A 614 -26.31 -17.22 13.49
C GLN A 614 -26.99 -16.87 12.17
N GLY A 615 -26.29 -17.08 11.05
CA GLY A 615 -26.82 -16.88 9.70
C GLY A 615 -27.21 -15.43 9.43
N LEU A 616 -28.46 -15.20 9.02
CA LEU A 616 -28.96 -13.86 8.71
C LEU A 616 -28.97 -12.94 9.94
N ASP A 617 -29.32 -13.48 11.12
CA ASP A 617 -29.35 -12.72 12.38
C ASP A 617 -27.93 -12.30 12.80
N ALA A 618 -26.94 -13.14 12.52
CA ALA A 618 -25.52 -12.79 12.69
C ALA A 618 -25.10 -11.65 11.76
N GLU A 619 -25.52 -11.62 10.50
CA GLU A 619 -25.25 -10.49 9.60
C GLU A 619 -25.94 -9.19 10.06
N ILE A 620 -27.15 -9.29 10.63
CA ILE A 620 -27.87 -8.14 11.20
C ILE A 620 -27.16 -7.62 12.45
N ALA A 621 -26.75 -8.51 13.37
CA ALA A 621 -25.99 -8.13 14.56
C ALA A 621 -24.63 -7.51 14.19
N LEU A 622 -23.92 -8.07 13.20
CA LEU A 622 -22.70 -7.49 12.65
C LEU A 622 -22.96 -6.11 12.04
N LYS A 623 -24.02 -5.94 11.23
CA LYS A 623 -24.41 -4.62 10.69
C LYS A 623 -24.63 -3.59 11.80
N ALA A 624 -25.28 -3.99 12.89
CA ALA A 624 -25.57 -3.11 14.02
C ALA A 624 -24.30 -2.74 14.83
N ASP A 625 -23.42 -3.70 15.10
CA ASP A 625 -22.20 -3.47 15.89
C ASP A 625 -21.01 -3.00 15.04
N LYS A 626 -20.94 -1.67 14.85
CA LYS A 626 -19.85 -0.99 14.15
C LYS A 626 -18.47 -1.19 14.79
N GLN A 627 -18.37 -1.68 16.04
CA GLN A 627 -17.09 -1.99 16.68
C GLN A 627 -16.47 -3.27 16.10
N LEU A 628 -17.29 -4.27 15.78
CA LEU A 628 -16.86 -5.55 15.20
C LEU A 628 -16.20 -5.41 13.83
N TYR A 629 -16.43 -4.30 13.12
CA TYR A 629 -15.75 -4.00 11.86
C TYR A 629 -14.22 -3.93 12.04
N GLY A 630 -13.73 -3.71 13.26
CA GLY A 630 -12.32 -3.73 13.59
C GLY A 630 -11.64 -5.07 13.34
N ALA A 631 -12.37 -6.19 13.43
CA ALA A 631 -11.85 -7.52 13.08
C ALA A 631 -11.56 -7.63 11.58
N PHE A 632 -12.54 -7.23 10.76
CA PHE A 632 -12.45 -7.21 9.30
C PHE A 632 -11.38 -6.25 8.79
N ILE A 633 -11.29 -5.04 9.38
CA ILE A 633 -10.24 -4.07 9.06
C ILE A 633 -8.86 -4.64 9.45
N ARG A 634 -8.68 -5.24 10.64
CA ARG A 634 -7.39 -5.89 11.00
C ARG A 634 -7.04 -7.04 10.07
N ALA A 635 -8.02 -7.87 9.69
CA ALA A 635 -7.82 -8.99 8.78
C ALA A 635 -7.28 -8.54 7.41
N ALA A 636 -7.76 -7.41 6.89
CA ALA A 636 -7.25 -6.85 5.63
C ALA A 636 -5.74 -6.54 5.64
N TYR A 637 -5.17 -6.19 6.81
CA TYR A 637 -3.75 -5.82 6.96
C TYR A 637 -2.82 -7.00 7.29
N HIS A 638 -3.32 -8.24 7.31
CA HIS A 638 -2.50 -9.44 7.55
C HIS A 638 -2.45 -10.34 6.31
N GLN A 639 -1.25 -10.71 5.84
CA GLN A 639 -1.06 -11.45 4.58
C GLN A 639 -1.89 -12.73 4.50
N SER A 640 -1.74 -13.65 5.47
CA SER A 640 -2.48 -14.91 5.46
C SER A 640 -4.00 -14.77 5.54
N MET A 641 -4.50 -13.61 5.98
CA MET A 641 -5.94 -13.31 5.99
C MET A 641 -6.37 -12.76 4.63
N TYR A 642 -5.66 -11.77 4.06
CA TYR A 642 -6.04 -11.22 2.76
C TYR A 642 -5.79 -12.19 1.59
N GLU A 643 -4.85 -13.14 1.71
CA GLU A 643 -4.67 -14.20 0.69
C GLU A 643 -5.94 -15.05 0.52
N ALA A 644 -6.72 -15.29 1.59
CA ALA A 644 -8.01 -15.97 1.50
C ALA A 644 -9.08 -15.13 0.76
N GLN A 645 -9.01 -13.79 0.80
CA GLN A 645 -9.85 -12.96 -0.07
C GLN A 645 -9.48 -13.18 -1.55
N ILE A 646 -8.18 -13.25 -1.87
CA ILE A 646 -7.73 -13.50 -3.24
C ILE A 646 -8.18 -14.89 -3.71
N GLU A 647 -7.92 -15.93 -2.92
CA GLU A 647 -8.34 -17.30 -3.20
C GLU A 647 -9.84 -17.38 -3.56
N ARG A 648 -10.69 -16.77 -2.72
CA ARG A 648 -12.15 -16.81 -2.93
C ARG A 648 -12.63 -15.90 -4.05
N SER A 649 -11.92 -14.81 -4.38
CA SER A 649 -12.17 -14.07 -5.61
C SER A 649 -11.87 -14.92 -6.85
N VAL A 650 -10.79 -15.72 -6.81
CA VAL A 650 -10.41 -16.60 -7.91
C VAL A 650 -11.40 -17.75 -8.09
N ILE A 651 -11.77 -18.44 -7.00
CA ILE A 651 -12.72 -19.56 -7.04
C ILE A 651 -14.14 -19.08 -7.41
N GLY A 652 -14.64 -18.03 -6.75
CA GLY A 652 -16.04 -17.61 -6.88
C GLY A 652 -16.37 -16.78 -8.12
N TYR A 653 -15.38 -16.11 -8.72
CA TYR A 653 -15.63 -15.08 -9.73
C TYR A 653 -14.70 -15.20 -10.95
N VAL A 654 -13.38 -15.29 -10.75
CA VAL A 654 -12.44 -15.32 -11.89
C VAL A 654 -12.54 -16.64 -12.66
N LYS A 655 -12.41 -17.79 -12.00
CA LYS A 655 -12.51 -19.10 -12.68
C LYS A 655 -13.84 -19.27 -13.43
N PRO A 656 -15.02 -18.93 -12.85
CA PRO A 656 -16.28 -18.92 -13.60
C PRO A 656 -16.28 -17.98 -14.80
N ALA A 657 -15.80 -16.73 -14.66
CA ALA A 657 -15.74 -15.76 -15.75
C ALA A 657 -14.81 -16.19 -16.90
N LEU A 658 -13.62 -16.70 -16.58
CA LEU A 658 -12.64 -17.13 -17.59
C LEU A 658 -13.00 -18.49 -18.22
N SER A 659 -13.86 -19.28 -17.58
CA SER A 659 -14.32 -20.60 -18.09
C SER A 659 -15.64 -20.52 -18.87
N ILE A 660 -16.16 -19.31 -19.15
CA ILE A 660 -17.36 -19.13 -19.99
C ILE A 660 -17.14 -19.81 -21.34
N LYS A 661 -18.04 -20.74 -21.69
CA LYS A 661 -18.12 -21.32 -23.02
C LYS A 661 -19.19 -20.65 -23.85
N THR A 662 -18.95 -20.54 -25.16
CA THR A 662 -19.95 -20.10 -26.13
C THR A 662 -19.68 -20.70 -27.51
N ASP A 663 -20.71 -20.77 -28.33
CA ASP A 663 -20.55 -21.10 -29.75
C ASP A 663 -20.18 -19.83 -30.52
N ILE A 664 -19.30 -19.94 -31.51
CA ILE A 664 -18.91 -18.82 -32.40
C ILE A 664 -19.32 -19.18 -33.83
N ASN A 665 -20.24 -18.42 -34.41
CA ASN A 665 -20.68 -18.62 -35.79
C ASN A 665 -20.51 -17.33 -36.61
N THR A 666 -19.41 -17.20 -37.35
CA THR A 666 -19.18 -16.04 -38.24
C THR A 666 -19.84 -16.20 -39.61
N GLY A 667 -20.46 -17.36 -39.90
CA GLY A 667 -20.90 -17.79 -41.22
C GLY A 667 -19.79 -18.45 -42.06
N ARG A 668 -18.51 -18.12 -41.81
CA ARG A 668 -17.33 -18.78 -42.42
C ARG A 668 -16.57 -19.68 -41.46
N LEU A 669 -16.72 -19.46 -40.16
CA LEU A 669 -16.16 -20.24 -39.08
C LEU A 669 -17.30 -20.63 -38.13
N GLN A 670 -17.42 -21.91 -37.82
CA GLN A 670 -18.36 -22.45 -36.84
C GLN A 670 -17.57 -23.27 -35.82
N LEU A 671 -17.53 -22.78 -34.58
CA LEU A 671 -16.86 -23.44 -33.46
C LEU A 671 -17.87 -23.60 -32.33
N LYS A 672 -17.85 -24.77 -31.67
CA LYS A 672 -18.73 -25.08 -30.54
C LYS A 672 -17.95 -25.08 -29.23
N ASP A 673 -18.63 -24.82 -28.13
CA ASP A 673 -18.10 -24.97 -26.76
C ASP A 673 -16.82 -24.16 -26.47
N VAL A 674 -16.57 -23.10 -27.24
CA VAL A 674 -15.33 -22.30 -27.19
C VAL A 674 -15.25 -21.55 -25.88
N VAL A 675 -14.19 -21.81 -25.11
CA VAL A 675 -13.88 -21.04 -23.90
C VAL A 675 -13.50 -19.61 -24.29
N LEU A 676 -14.21 -18.60 -23.81
CA LEU A 676 -13.95 -17.19 -24.15
C LEU A 676 -12.51 -16.77 -23.82
N ASN A 677 -11.94 -17.27 -22.73
CA ASN A 677 -10.54 -17.05 -22.37
C ASN A 677 -9.52 -17.85 -23.24
N SER A 678 -9.94 -18.47 -24.34
CA SER A 678 -9.04 -18.86 -25.43
C SER A 678 -8.88 -17.74 -26.47
N ILE A 679 -9.88 -16.87 -26.61
CA ILE A 679 -9.94 -15.75 -27.56
C ILE A 679 -9.54 -14.42 -26.87
N ILE A 680 -9.98 -14.21 -25.63
CA ILE A 680 -9.83 -12.98 -24.84
C ILE A 680 -8.86 -13.25 -23.68
N ARG A 681 -7.62 -12.74 -23.77
CA ARG A 681 -6.49 -13.07 -22.90
C ARG A 681 -5.58 -11.89 -22.55
N SER A 682 -5.81 -10.70 -23.11
CA SER A 682 -5.12 -9.50 -22.66
C SER A 682 -5.52 -9.15 -21.22
N PRO A 683 -4.67 -8.46 -20.45
CA PRO A 683 -5.05 -7.94 -19.12
C PRO A 683 -6.38 -7.16 -19.15
N MET A 684 -6.60 -6.33 -20.18
CA MET A 684 -7.84 -5.56 -20.37
C MET A 684 -9.06 -6.44 -20.67
N GLY A 685 -8.90 -7.48 -21.49
CA GLY A 685 -9.96 -8.42 -21.83
C GLY A 685 -10.37 -9.30 -20.65
N CYS A 686 -9.38 -9.87 -19.93
CA CYS A 686 -9.61 -10.62 -18.70
C CYS A 686 -10.31 -9.75 -17.64
N ALA A 687 -9.85 -8.51 -17.43
CA ALA A 687 -10.51 -7.56 -16.52
C ALA A 687 -11.97 -7.31 -16.91
N THR A 688 -12.24 -7.09 -18.20
CA THR A 688 -13.61 -6.87 -18.71
C THR A 688 -14.51 -8.07 -18.49
N MET A 689 -14.01 -9.28 -18.74
CA MET A 689 -14.77 -10.51 -18.55
C MET A 689 -15.09 -10.77 -17.07
N VAL A 690 -14.15 -10.50 -16.16
CA VAL A 690 -14.37 -10.60 -14.71
C VAL A 690 -15.34 -9.50 -14.23
N ASP A 691 -15.11 -8.23 -14.58
CA ASP A 691 -15.95 -7.08 -14.19
C ASP A 691 -17.42 -7.25 -14.59
N LEU A 692 -17.65 -7.63 -15.86
CA LEU A 692 -18.98 -7.90 -16.38
C LEU A 692 -19.59 -9.15 -15.73
N THR A 693 -18.83 -10.20 -15.43
CA THR A 693 -19.38 -11.40 -14.77
C THR A 693 -19.83 -11.07 -13.34
N VAL A 694 -19.02 -10.33 -12.57
CA VAL A 694 -19.35 -9.85 -11.21
C VAL A 694 -20.64 -9.03 -11.22
N ASN A 695 -20.84 -8.19 -12.23
CA ASN A 695 -21.95 -7.24 -12.26
C ASN A 695 -23.22 -7.75 -12.96
N GLN A 696 -23.08 -8.44 -14.10
CA GLN A 696 -24.15 -8.78 -15.04
C GLN A 696 -24.45 -10.29 -15.09
N TRP A 697 -23.71 -11.10 -14.34
CA TRP A 697 -23.73 -12.57 -14.37
C TRP A 697 -23.16 -13.20 -15.65
N ILE A 698 -22.94 -14.51 -15.55
CA ILE A 698 -22.19 -15.31 -16.53
C ILE A 698 -22.85 -15.34 -17.91
N ASN A 699 -24.18 -15.52 -17.97
CA ASN A 699 -24.93 -15.60 -19.24
C ASN A 699 -24.89 -14.27 -20.00
N LYS A 700 -25.16 -13.14 -19.34
CA LYS A 700 -25.14 -11.83 -19.99
C LYS A 700 -23.73 -11.47 -20.48
N THR A 701 -22.70 -11.86 -19.73
CA THR A 701 -21.30 -11.67 -20.12
C THR A 701 -20.96 -12.51 -21.35
N ARG A 702 -21.35 -13.80 -21.38
CA ARG A 702 -21.22 -14.67 -22.55
C ARG A 702 -21.82 -14.04 -23.80
N ASP A 703 -23.09 -13.63 -23.73
CA ASP A 703 -23.84 -13.14 -24.90
C ASP A 703 -23.24 -11.84 -25.45
N VAL A 704 -22.78 -10.95 -24.56
CA VAL A 704 -22.11 -9.69 -24.91
C VAL A 704 -20.78 -9.93 -25.61
N PHE A 705 -19.93 -10.82 -25.09
CA PHE A 705 -18.67 -11.16 -25.73
C PHE A 705 -18.87 -11.92 -27.04
N GLN A 706 -19.80 -12.88 -27.10
CA GLN A 706 -20.11 -13.62 -28.32
C GLN A 706 -20.51 -12.69 -29.47
N SER A 707 -21.48 -11.79 -29.24
CA SER A 707 -21.96 -10.88 -30.29
C SER A 707 -20.84 -9.97 -30.82
N ALA A 708 -20.02 -9.43 -29.91
CA ALA A 708 -18.90 -8.57 -30.27
C ALA A 708 -17.78 -9.31 -31.01
N ILE A 709 -17.38 -10.50 -30.54
CA ILE A 709 -16.38 -11.36 -31.19
C ILE A 709 -16.83 -11.72 -32.61
N GLU A 710 -18.08 -12.16 -32.79
CA GLU A 710 -18.59 -12.51 -34.12
C GLU A 710 -18.65 -11.31 -35.07
N LYS A 711 -19.08 -10.14 -34.61
CA LYS A 711 -19.12 -8.91 -35.41
C LYS A 711 -17.72 -8.47 -35.85
N VAL A 712 -16.75 -8.46 -34.93
CA VAL A 712 -15.36 -8.11 -35.26
C VAL A 712 -14.72 -9.17 -36.17
N ALA A 713 -14.98 -10.46 -35.93
CA ALA A 713 -14.46 -11.53 -36.79
C ALA A 713 -15.03 -11.46 -38.23
N ARG A 714 -16.32 -11.13 -38.39
CA ARG A 714 -16.93 -10.87 -39.69
C ARG A 714 -16.32 -9.63 -40.37
N SER A 715 -16.19 -8.50 -39.65
CA SER A 715 -15.65 -7.25 -40.22
C SER A 715 -14.16 -7.33 -40.57
N ARG A 716 -13.40 -8.17 -39.86
CA ARG A 716 -11.98 -8.46 -40.12
C ARG A 716 -11.76 -9.64 -41.06
N ASN A 717 -12.83 -10.26 -41.56
CA ASN A 717 -12.77 -11.38 -42.52
C ASN A 717 -11.91 -12.56 -42.00
N LEU A 718 -12.07 -12.94 -40.73
CA LEU A 718 -11.33 -14.06 -40.10
C LEU A 718 -11.96 -15.40 -40.46
N HIS A 719 -11.15 -16.42 -40.79
CA HIS A 719 -11.63 -17.70 -41.37
C HIS A 719 -11.15 -18.94 -40.62
N SER A 720 -10.17 -18.82 -39.74
CA SER A 720 -9.58 -19.91 -38.97
C SER A 720 -9.65 -19.71 -37.45
N PRO A 721 -9.58 -20.78 -36.65
CA PRO A 721 -9.45 -20.68 -35.20
C PRO A 721 -8.23 -19.86 -34.76
N ASN A 722 -7.09 -19.98 -35.47
CA ASN A 722 -5.87 -19.24 -35.16
C ASN A 722 -6.01 -17.73 -35.41
N GLU A 723 -6.72 -17.31 -36.47
CA GLU A 723 -7.04 -15.89 -36.68
C GLU A 723 -7.98 -15.35 -35.60
N LEU A 724 -9.00 -16.12 -35.22
CA LEU A 724 -9.92 -15.78 -34.14
C LEU A 724 -9.18 -15.66 -32.80
N GLN A 725 -8.26 -16.59 -32.52
CA GLN A 725 -7.38 -16.57 -31.36
C GLN A 725 -6.48 -15.33 -31.31
N ASN A 726 -6.16 -14.74 -32.45
CA ASN A 726 -5.36 -13.52 -32.60
C ASN A 726 -6.20 -12.26 -32.87
N ILE A 727 -7.52 -12.30 -32.65
CA ILE A 727 -8.42 -11.14 -32.79
C ILE A 727 -7.95 -9.96 -31.91
N ASP A 728 -8.12 -8.73 -32.42
CA ASP A 728 -7.85 -7.50 -31.67
C ASP A 728 -8.92 -7.32 -30.57
N GLU A 729 -8.52 -7.53 -29.32
CA GLU A 729 -9.41 -7.40 -28.16
C GLU A 729 -9.88 -5.96 -27.93
N ARG A 730 -9.10 -4.94 -28.33
CA ARG A 730 -9.53 -3.54 -28.22
C ARG A 730 -10.70 -3.28 -29.15
N MET A 731 -10.68 -3.85 -30.37
CA MET A 731 -11.82 -3.81 -31.28
C MET A 731 -13.05 -4.56 -30.71
N VAL A 732 -12.86 -5.73 -30.09
CA VAL A 732 -13.96 -6.48 -29.44
C VAL A 732 -14.59 -5.64 -28.31
N LEU A 733 -13.79 -5.04 -27.43
CA LEU A 733 -14.29 -4.20 -26.34
C LEU A 733 -14.97 -2.91 -26.85
N GLN A 734 -14.46 -2.31 -27.93
CA GLN A 734 -15.13 -1.19 -28.61
C GLN A 734 -16.48 -1.62 -29.20
N GLN A 735 -16.56 -2.81 -29.79
CA GLN A 735 -17.81 -3.37 -30.28
C GLN A 735 -18.81 -3.65 -29.15
N ILE A 736 -18.36 -4.11 -27.98
CA ILE A 736 -19.21 -4.24 -26.78
C ILE A 736 -19.81 -2.88 -26.36
N VAL A 737 -19.02 -1.80 -26.37
CA VAL A 737 -19.53 -0.45 -26.06
C VAL A 737 -20.56 0.01 -27.09
N SER A 738 -20.31 -0.25 -28.39
CA SER A 738 -21.25 0.05 -29.47
C SER A 738 -22.56 -0.75 -29.34
N ASP A 739 -22.46 -2.03 -29.01
CA ASP A 739 -23.59 -2.96 -28.91
C ASP A 739 -24.46 -2.71 -27.66
N ALA A 740 -23.86 -2.17 -26.59
CA ALA A 740 -24.58 -1.82 -25.37
C ALA A 740 -25.61 -0.70 -25.57
N GLY A 741 -25.40 0.20 -26.55
CA GLY A 741 -26.32 1.30 -26.85
C GLY A 741 -26.66 2.16 -25.62
N SER A 742 -27.92 2.11 -25.19
CA SER A 742 -28.42 2.85 -24.01
C SER A 742 -28.17 2.14 -22.67
N ASP A 743 -27.67 0.90 -22.64
CA ASP A 743 -27.27 0.22 -21.41
C ASP A 743 -25.98 0.84 -20.84
N LYS A 744 -26.18 1.91 -20.05
CA LYS A 744 -25.10 2.62 -19.34
C LYS A 744 -24.33 1.74 -18.37
N ARG A 745 -24.87 0.60 -17.92
CA ARG A 745 -24.19 -0.29 -16.97
C ARG A 745 -23.09 -1.09 -17.66
N ILE A 746 -23.32 -1.51 -18.91
CA ILE A 746 -22.27 -2.13 -19.74
C ILE A 746 -21.37 -1.06 -20.34
N SER A 747 -21.92 -0.07 -21.06
CA SER A 747 -21.12 0.86 -21.85
C SER A 747 -20.15 1.69 -20.99
N SER A 748 -20.58 2.17 -19.81
CA SER A 748 -19.69 2.95 -18.92
C SER A 748 -18.55 2.10 -18.32
N ARG A 749 -18.81 0.84 -17.96
CA ARG A 749 -17.80 -0.07 -17.38
C ARG A 749 -16.74 -0.46 -18.40
N VAL A 750 -17.16 -0.88 -19.60
CA VAL A 750 -16.22 -1.24 -20.67
C VAL A 750 -15.48 0.00 -21.22
N SER A 751 -16.13 1.17 -21.27
CA SER A 751 -15.45 2.43 -21.60
C SER A 751 -14.40 2.83 -20.55
N SER A 752 -14.64 2.56 -19.27
CA SER A 752 -13.63 2.78 -18.21
C SER A 752 -12.39 1.91 -18.48
N LEU A 753 -12.60 0.62 -18.79
CA LEU A 753 -11.53 -0.34 -19.10
C LEU A 753 -10.76 0.00 -20.39
N LEU A 754 -11.43 0.47 -21.45
CA LEU A 754 -10.79 0.94 -22.68
C LEU A 754 -9.87 2.16 -22.50
N ASN A 755 -10.13 2.96 -21.44
CA ASN A 755 -9.36 4.12 -21.02
C ASN A 755 -8.39 3.83 -19.85
N SER A 756 -8.31 2.58 -19.41
CA SER A 756 -7.42 2.13 -18.33
C SER A 756 -5.98 1.95 -18.82
N PRO A 757 -4.98 1.89 -17.91
CA PRO A 757 -3.60 1.55 -18.26
C PRO A 757 -3.37 0.06 -18.55
N LEU A 758 -4.40 -0.80 -18.50
CA LEU A 758 -4.23 -2.22 -18.82
C LEU A 758 -3.84 -2.41 -20.29
N SER A 759 -2.98 -3.40 -20.55
CA SER A 759 -2.64 -3.75 -21.93
C SER A 759 -3.81 -4.43 -22.63
N PRO A 760 -4.16 -4.04 -23.87
CA PRO A 760 -5.03 -4.81 -24.76
C PRO A 760 -4.26 -5.89 -25.55
N GLN A 761 -2.93 -6.00 -25.36
CA GLN A 761 -2.12 -7.01 -26.04
C GLN A 761 -2.17 -8.35 -25.31
N LYS A 762 -2.22 -9.44 -26.08
CA LYS A 762 -2.17 -10.82 -25.59
C LYS A 762 -0.76 -11.18 -25.12
N PRO A 763 -0.61 -12.08 -24.13
CA PRO A 763 0.69 -12.62 -23.75
C PRO A 763 1.30 -13.42 -24.92
N SER A 764 2.62 -13.48 -24.98
CA SER A 764 3.39 -14.06 -26.11
C SER A 764 3.18 -15.56 -26.34
N PHE A 765 2.54 -16.26 -25.40
CA PHE A 765 2.16 -17.67 -25.52
C PHE A 765 0.66 -17.81 -25.33
N VAL A 766 0.00 -18.39 -26.34
CA VAL A 766 -1.44 -18.65 -26.33
C VAL A 766 -1.65 -20.14 -26.65
N PRO A 767 -2.14 -20.96 -25.69
CA PRO A 767 -2.51 -22.35 -25.96
C PRO A 767 -3.61 -22.39 -27.03
N PRO A 768 -3.54 -23.29 -28.03
CA PRO A 768 -4.50 -23.34 -29.14
C PRO A 768 -5.95 -23.49 -28.64
N ILE A 769 -6.89 -22.97 -29.44
CA ILE A 769 -8.32 -23.25 -29.24
C ILE A 769 -8.53 -24.76 -29.42
N ALA A 770 -9.07 -25.41 -28.39
CA ALA A 770 -9.40 -26.83 -28.36
C ALA A 770 -10.79 -27.08 -28.96
#